data_AF-A0A2H6KKK9-F1
#
_entry.id   AF-A0A2H6KKK9-F1
#
_cell.length_a   1.000
_cell.length_b   1.000
_cell.length_c   1.000
_cell.angle_alpha   90.00
_cell.angle_beta   90.00
_cell.angle_gamma   90.00
#
_symmetry.space_group_name_H-M   'P 1'
#
loop_
_entity.id
_entity.type
_entity.pdbx_description
1 polymer ?
#
loop_
_entity_poly.entity_id
_entity_poly.type
_entity_poly.pdbx_seq_one_letter_code
_entity_poly.pdbx_strand_id
1 'polypeptide(L)'
;MAFLHSVLNDVYEKQPYKVGKESHLKSVVDALNEKLCSGHDGFKSAIVKVADGVREYNREVRESNNHVKSKITDFDREIKRLKTTVSKILETHSVSGTPDAKKIGLAEELVDKKALECRQYAEHFTSALDTHKTDEKTKVALNDLNDKLRDKIEYVRSTVQYEAERLEKVRRQEREDTAERTKKVVEVMKKCGEEISSHITTEVTDLVRKLKKLVEDILKELQKLRESLVQFVHKLGKWIDAADGAIKAADKNVDDILKNVDESYGSIFPMKIGAAADQVQRDIDQLYNAANFAKSEVGRLVTDAKKKVDHLEKGLKEDLNGMKMAINAKVTEIQTEIGKLHHVVEQGREGTGTKTVVAVMQYIQRKVAGITGRSGLKGIVDGVHEYAKTFANGMFENKVKEWLNHIFDKAPVKNLLAAYVSGNSAHLQSTYTSGAQDGLYKMLNDKVASVISNEVKKKFFSGGFPFATVVEASNPNSIEHNVKAVKQACEQFAEGLGRAMMHLKINVHMIVKAIGEEKDLYGSNTGKHDKTNLESAVNLILPALVGAAKQVGETVALFAGDNASKMQRYVEQTLADAKQLDSNLEKALGLSAGGIGPPGSSGTNYADKVDTAINEVTRTVTAQLPPDNDGGVQLTNFTYSFARPNGRGRQATDAKSRKEILDDAINDFKSKVVDDALSSIDSLKSQVEQQVGVVTTHVTELREAIKRIGYYAKGQLNDLKDKYFKKYDSASPKEAAESINKIHSDLSELQKKLESGPIKDAKNFTRIAGTADTLRNATVETLKKLVNKEIEAAQNIITIHFQKQYVDSIKRLLTSFAEKVEEELKPLPKDILHDLTLGHKAFMSKFAEHIITNPKSIVGIKDIENTPSQEKSPLSQAAIKLHGSVRRFFRDYQKNPDFSKDFRKIETSNDALQKMLAELITSKHFNNEFNNNLQSLNNELRALHPSEFGASSTPMLQSLKEGLDALTKELSKAYLNTYEGLPYEEADKDKYAKAFITSFYTIHDSLTEVKEKCNSEDQWKDKKCCEIQGRIKNPLGKFMKRCGFKIGHDENSKDSELQYPSDLNGQQILQKLLAKSFDDTEQIKHIKECLPDKTKTQIENTFNITHLLECLLHHVDTFNEVSHLALRTKPRSPVMFTKCLLGVRVSRIIAYGHLCVT
;
A
#
# COMPACT_ATOMS: atom_id res chain seq x y z
N MET A 1 34.55 -59.59 22.51
CA MET A 1 34.82 -59.28 21.08
C MET A 1 33.70 -59.81 20.19
N ALA A 2 33.39 -61.11 20.24
CA ALA A 2 32.29 -61.72 19.46
C ALA A 2 30.97 -60.92 19.51
N PHE A 3 30.52 -60.52 20.71
CA PHE A 3 29.36 -59.62 20.86
C PHE A 3 29.45 -58.34 20.01
N LEU A 4 30.57 -57.60 20.11
CA LEU A 4 30.75 -56.35 19.39
C LEU A 4 30.84 -56.57 17.88
N HIS A 5 31.56 -57.63 17.46
CA HIS A 5 31.70 -57.98 16.05
C HIS A 5 30.34 -58.27 15.43
N SER A 6 29.55 -59.17 16.02
CA SER A 6 28.25 -59.55 15.47
C SER A 6 27.27 -58.39 15.42
N VAL A 7 27.16 -57.56 16.48
CA VAL A 7 26.27 -56.39 16.46
C VAL A 7 26.69 -55.40 15.37
N LEU A 8 27.97 -55.03 15.30
CA LEU A 8 28.44 -54.00 14.37
C LEU A 8 28.49 -54.50 12.92
N ASN A 9 28.76 -55.79 12.71
CA ASN A 9 28.68 -56.42 11.40
C ASN A 9 27.24 -56.43 10.89
N ASP A 10 26.27 -56.74 11.77
CA ASP A 10 24.87 -56.72 11.38
C ASP A 10 24.39 -55.31 11.00
N VAL A 11 24.79 -54.29 11.76
CA VAL A 11 24.55 -52.88 11.40
C VAL A 11 25.26 -52.52 10.09
N TYR A 12 26.51 -52.94 9.89
CA TYR A 12 27.25 -52.70 8.65
C TYR A 12 26.48 -53.26 7.45
N GLU A 13 26.01 -54.50 7.53
CA GLU A 13 25.27 -55.17 6.45
C GLU A 13 23.89 -54.52 6.20
N LYS A 14 23.12 -54.30 7.28
CA LYS A 14 21.68 -53.98 7.18
C LYS A 14 21.32 -52.50 7.24
N GLN A 15 22.26 -51.59 7.55
CA GLN A 15 21.93 -50.16 7.53
C GLN A 15 21.49 -49.69 6.13
N PRO A 16 20.45 -48.84 6.03
CA PRO A 16 19.89 -48.43 4.74
C PRO A 16 20.65 -47.29 4.05
N TYR A 17 21.65 -46.71 4.73
CA TYR A 17 22.44 -45.57 4.25
C TYR A 17 23.92 -45.92 4.08
N LYS A 18 24.63 -45.14 3.26
CA LYS A 18 26.03 -45.43 2.89
C LYS A 18 27.04 -44.72 3.77
N VAL A 19 26.69 -43.54 4.31
CA VAL A 19 27.60 -42.77 5.17
C VAL A 19 28.13 -43.59 6.35
N GLY A 20 29.43 -43.54 6.57
CA GLY A 20 30.10 -44.27 7.64
C GLY A 20 30.22 -45.79 7.44
N LYS A 21 29.55 -46.39 6.44
CA LYS A 21 29.55 -47.85 6.19
C LYS A 21 30.93 -48.37 5.83
N GLU A 22 31.46 -47.92 4.69
CA GLU A 22 32.77 -48.35 4.18
C GLU A 22 33.92 -47.58 4.83
N SER A 23 33.72 -46.31 5.20
CA SER A 23 34.76 -45.45 5.76
C SER A 23 35.17 -45.86 7.17
N HIS A 24 34.21 -46.29 8.01
CA HIS A 24 34.47 -46.54 9.44
C HIS A 24 34.02 -47.92 9.92
N LEU A 25 32.76 -48.32 9.67
CA LEU A 25 32.25 -49.57 10.24
C LEU A 25 32.97 -50.80 9.70
N LYS A 26 33.30 -50.84 8.41
CA LYS A 26 34.06 -51.94 7.81
C LYS A 26 35.40 -52.17 8.52
N SER A 27 36.18 -51.11 8.69
CA SER A 27 37.46 -51.15 9.41
C SER A 27 37.30 -51.63 10.86
N VAL A 28 36.21 -51.24 11.53
CA VAL A 28 35.89 -51.69 12.88
C VAL A 28 35.55 -53.18 12.93
N VAL A 29 34.74 -53.66 11.98
CA VAL A 29 34.35 -55.08 11.86
C VAL A 29 35.57 -55.94 11.56
N ASP A 30 36.40 -55.55 10.59
CA ASP A 30 37.62 -56.27 10.21
C ASP A 30 38.59 -56.37 11.40
N ALA A 31 38.82 -55.24 12.10
CA ALA A 31 39.69 -55.21 13.27
C ALA A 31 39.20 -56.10 14.43
N LEU A 32 37.88 -56.24 14.61
CA LEU A 32 37.30 -57.14 15.60
C LEU A 32 37.43 -58.62 15.19
N ASN A 33 37.26 -58.92 13.90
CA ASN A 33 37.38 -60.27 13.37
C ASN A 33 38.81 -60.80 13.48
N GLU A 34 39.80 -59.99 13.09
CA GLU A 34 41.23 -60.33 13.18
C GLU A 34 41.69 -60.66 14.61
N LYS A 35 41.04 -60.07 15.62
CA LYS A 35 41.44 -60.18 17.03
C LYS A 35 40.58 -61.13 17.86
N LEU A 36 39.58 -61.78 17.28
CA LEU A 36 38.54 -62.55 18.01
C LEU A 36 39.10 -63.57 19.04
N CYS A 37 40.22 -64.23 18.72
CA CYS A 37 40.84 -65.27 19.57
C CYS A 37 42.19 -64.85 20.19
N SER A 38 42.51 -63.55 20.23
CA SER A 38 43.83 -63.06 20.68
C SER A 38 43.88 -62.62 22.15
N GLY A 39 42.89 -63.03 22.95
CA GLY A 39 42.87 -62.80 24.40
C GLY A 39 42.73 -61.32 24.80
N HIS A 40 43.24 -60.98 25.98
CA HIS A 40 43.10 -59.64 26.59
C HIS A 40 43.88 -58.56 25.84
N ASP A 41 45.12 -58.82 25.42
CA ASP A 41 45.92 -57.87 24.63
C ASP A 41 45.29 -57.59 23.26
N GLY A 42 44.76 -58.66 22.65
CA GLY A 42 43.91 -58.59 21.46
C GLY A 42 42.75 -57.62 21.62
N PHE A 43 41.97 -57.82 22.68
CA PHE A 43 40.85 -56.95 23.02
C PHE A 43 41.29 -55.50 23.27
N LYS A 44 42.37 -55.28 24.03
CA LYS A 44 42.90 -53.95 24.36
C LYS A 44 43.24 -53.14 23.11
N SER A 45 43.83 -53.78 22.10
CA SER A 45 44.13 -53.14 20.82
C SER A 45 42.87 -52.88 19.96
N ALA A 46 41.94 -53.84 19.90
CA ALA A 46 40.75 -53.74 19.07
C ALA A 46 39.75 -52.70 19.60
N ILE A 47 39.52 -52.64 20.91
CA ILE A 47 38.47 -51.81 21.50
C ILE A 47 38.73 -50.30 21.35
N VAL A 48 40.00 -49.88 21.25
CA VAL A 48 40.36 -48.48 20.95
C VAL A 48 39.95 -48.13 19.52
N LYS A 49 40.27 -48.98 18.54
CA LYS A 49 39.85 -48.80 17.15
C LYS A 49 38.33 -48.78 17.00
N VAL A 50 37.63 -49.66 17.72
CA VAL A 50 36.16 -49.69 17.77
C VAL A 50 35.58 -48.38 18.30
N ALA A 51 36.15 -47.86 19.40
CA ALA A 51 35.69 -46.61 20.00
C ALA A 51 35.89 -45.41 19.08
N ASP A 52 37.01 -45.34 18.38
CA ASP A 52 37.30 -44.26 17.43
C ASP A 52 36.46 -44.39 16.16
N GLY A 53 36.38 -45.58 15.56
CA GLY A 53 35.59 -45.79 14.34
C GLY A 53 34.09 -45.58 14.54
N VAL A 54 33.51 -46.01 15.67
CA VAL A 54 32.09 -45.75 15.96
C VAL A 54 31.83 -44.27 16.29
N ARG A 55 32.79 -43.57 16.90
CA ARG A 55 32.70 -42.12 17.11
C ARG A 55 32.69 -41.38 15.77
N GLU A 56 33.61 -41.76 14.90
CA GLU A 56 33.77 -41.15 13.58
C GLU A 56 32.57 -41.43 12.67
N TYR A 57 32.06 -42.67 12.67
CA TYR A 57 30.79 -43.04 12.06
C TYR A 57 29.64 -42.09 12.46
N ASN A 58 29.42 -41.92 13.77
CA ASN A 58 28.32 -41.08 14.26
C ASN A 58 28.54 -39.58 13.92
N ARG A 59 29.79 -39.13 13.78
CA ARG A 59 30.13 -37.78 13.31
C ARG A 59 29.76 -37.61 11.84
N GLU A 60 30.21 -38.50 10.96
CA GLU A 60 29.91 -38.42 9.53
C GLU A 60 28.41 -38.49 9.24
N VAL A 61 27.67 -39.38 9.91
CA VAL A 61 26.21 -39.47 9.80
C VAL A 61 25.54 -38.13 10.17
N ARG A 62 26.00 -37.48 11.24
CA ARG A 62 25.49 -36.16 11.66
C ARG A 62 25.84 -35.06 10.66
N GLU A 63 27.07 -35.08 10.13
CA GLU A 63 27.52 -34.12 9.12
C GLU A 63 26.73 -34.26 7.81
N SER A 64 26.40 -35.50 7.41
CA SER A 64 25.53 -35.80 6.28
C SER A 64 24.14 -35.17 6.45
N ASN A 65 23.46 -35.41 7.60
CA ASN A 65 22.17 -34.76 7.89
C ASN A 65 22.28 -33.21 7.93
N ASN A 66 23.34 -32.68 8.54
CA ASN A 66 23.56 -31.23 8.62
C ASN A 66 23.82 -30.60 7.25
N HIS A 67 24.43 -31.33 6.30
CA HIS A 67 24.65 -30.88 4.94
C HIS A 67 23.34 -30.67 4.19
N VAL A 68 22.35 -31.56 4.34
CA VAL A 68 21.00 -31.33 3.76
C VAL A 68 20.27 -30.20 4.47
N LYS A 69 20.36 -30.16 5.82
CA LYS A 69 19.73 -29.11 6.63
C LYS A 69 20.21 -27.72 6.23
N SER A 70 21.51 -27.53 5.96
CA SER A 70 22.07 -26.23 5.60
C SER A 70 21.44 -25.66 4.34
N LYS A 71 21.26 -26.49 3.29
CA LYS A 71 20.59 -26.10 2.03
C LYS A 71 19.18 -25.56 2.26
N ILE A 72 18.42 -26.21 3.14
CA ILE A 72 17.06 -25.79 3.51
C ILE A 72 17.10 -24.47 4.31
N THR A 73 18.01 -24.34 5.28
CA THR A 73 18.11 -23.12 6.10
C THR A 73 18.66 -21.91 5.35
N ASP A 74 19.47 -22.12 4.32
CA ASP A 74 19.97 -21.04 3.46
C ASP A 74 18.85 -20.50 2.57
N PHE A 75 18.06 -21.37 1.95
CA PHE A 75 16.89 -20.97 1.16
C PHE A 75 15.81 -20.29 2.03
N ASP A 76 15.51 -20.81 3.23
CA ASP A 76 14.60 -20.16 4.19
C ASP A 76 15.05 -18.72 4.53
N ARG A 77 16.36 -18.49 4.63
CA ARG A 77 16.93 -17.15 4.86
C ARG A 77 16.74 -16.23 3.67
N GLU A 78 16.91 -16.74 2.44
CA GLU A 78 16.66 -15.99 1.19
C GLU A 78 15.18 -15.58 1.09
N ILE A 79 14.25 -16.50 1.38
CA ILE A 79 12.81 -16.23 1.38
C ILE A 79 12.41 -15.20 2.43
N LYS A 80 12.95 -15.27 3.65
CA LYS A 80 12.70 -14.27 4.70
C LYS A 80 13.21 -12.88 4.33
N ARG A 81 14.38 -12.80 3.68
CA ARG A 81 14.92 -11.54 3.15
C ARG A 81 14.03 -10.98 2.05
N LEU A 82 13.61 -11.83 1.09
CA LEU A 82 12.67 -11.47 0.04
C LEU A 82 11.38 -10.88 0.63
N LYS A 83 10.75 -11.58 1.57
CA LYS A 83 9.52 -11.14 2.26
C LYS A 83 9.70 -9.77 2.91
N THR A 84 10.80 -9.56 3.62
CA THR A 84 11.13 -8.27 4.26
C THR A 84 11.28 -7.14 3.22
N THR A 85 11.95 -7.40 2.09
CA THR A 85 12.11 -6.38 1.05
C THR A 85 10.79 -6.10 0.32
N VAL A 86 9.99 -7.13 0.03
CA VAL A 86 8.68 -7.00 -0.62
C VAL A 86 7.70 -6.20 0.24
N SER A 87 7.74 -6.40 1.57
CA SER A 87 6.92 -5.64 2.53
C SER A 87 7.11 -4.12 2.37
N LYS A 88 8.36 -3.69 2.25
CA LYS A 88 8.81 -2.29 2.14
C LYS A 88 8.46 -1.60 0.82
N ILE A 89 8.05 -2.34 -0.21
CA ILE A 89 7.66 -1.76 -1.50
C ILE A 89 6.37 -0.96 -1.28
N LEU A 90 6.42 0.36 -1.52
CA LEU A 90 5.31 1.29 -1.33
C LEU A 90 4.77 1.40 0.12
N GLU A 91 5.59 1.14 1.15
CA GLU A 91 5.20 1.24 2.58
C GLU A 91 4.99 2.69 3.08
N THR A 92 5.40 3.71 2.33
CA THR A 92 5.18 5.11 2.71
C THR A 92 3.73 5.54 2.46
N HIS A 93 2.97 5.66 3.55
CA HIS A 93 1.69 6.36 3.60
C HIS A 93 1.87 7.87 3.34
N SER A 94 2.17 8.27 2.10
CA SER A 94 2.05 9.65 1.68
C SER A 94 0.58 9.93 1.37
N VAL A 95 -0.13 10.42 2.40
CA VAL A 95 -1.53 10.89 2.36
C VAL A 95 -1.64 12.26 1.67
N SER A 96 -0.79 12.60 0.69
CA SER A 96 -0.96 13.83 -0.08
C SER A 96 -0.66 13.62 -1.57
N GLY A 97 -1.66 13.98 -2.39
CA GLY A 97 -1.61 14.37 -3.80
C GLY A 97 -0.90 13.42 -4.79
N THR A 98 -1.65 12.89 -5.76
CA THR A 98 -1.18 12.30 -7.05
C THR A 98 0.01 11.33 -6.99
N PRO A 99 -0.15 10.04 -7.37
CA PRO A 99 0.95 9.09 -7.32
C PRO A 99 2.15 9.59 -8.13
N ASP A 100 3.30 9.73 -7.47
CA ASP A 100 4.57 10.13 -8.08
C ASP A 100 5.00 9.06 -9.09
N ALA A 101 4.91 9.38 -10.38
CA ALA A 101 5.22 8.49 -11.49
C ALA A 101 6.61 7.83 -11.35
N LYS A 102 7.60 8.55 -10.82
CA LYS A 102 8.96 8.01 -10.63
C LYS A 102 8.97 6.94 -9.53
N LYS A 103 8.25 7.16 -8.43
CA LYS A 103 8.17 6.17 -7.34
C LYS A 103 7.45 4.90 -7.79
N ILE A 104 6.38 5.03 -8.57
CA ILE A 104 5.64 3.88 -9.11
C ILE A 104 6.49 3.11 -10.13
N GLY A 105 7.18 3.80 -11.04
CA GLY A 105 8.09 3.16 -11.99
C GLY A 105 9.24 2.41 -11.32
N LEU A 106 9.87 3.01 -10.29
CA LEU A 106 10.89 2.31 -9.48
C LEU A 106 10.33 1.10 -8.73
N ALA A 107 9.08 1.20 -8.26
CA ALA A 107 8.41 0.08 -7.60
C ALA A 107 8.10 -1.06 -8.58
N GLU A 108 7.71 -0.75 -9.82
CA GLU A 108 7.52 -1.70 -10.92
C GLU A 108 8.80 -2.47 -11.23
N GLU A 109 9.91 -1.75 -11.46
CA GLU A 109 11.23 -2.37 -11.66
C GLU A 109 11.65 -3.25 -10.48
N LEU A 110 11.36 -2.79 -9.26
CA LEU A 110 11.71 -3.52 -8.05
C LEU A 110 10.89 -4.81 -7.89
N VAL A 111 9.57 -4.80 -8.12
CA VAL A 111 8.76 -6.03 -8.03
C VAL A 111 9.15 -7.03 -9.11
N ASP A 112 9.46 -6.58 -10.32
CA ASP A 112 9.94 -7.45 -11.40
C ASP A 112 11.30 -8.07 -11.07
N LYS A 113 12.23 -7.26 -10.55
CA LYS A 113 13.53 -7.75 -10.08
C LYS A 113 13.35 -8.77 -8.96
N LYS A 114 12.45 -8.52 -7.99
CA LYS A 114 12.20 -9.44 -6.88
C LYS A 114 11.50 -10.72 -7.31
N ALA A 115 10.64 -10.68 -8.32
CA ALA A 115 10.10 -11.89 -8.93
C ALA A 115 11.18 -12.73 -9.62
N LEU A 116 12.12 -12.09 -10.32
CA LEU A 116 13.24 -12.79 -10.93
C LEU A 116 14.18 -13.42 -9.89
N GLU A 117 14.56 -12.67 -8.85
CA GLU A 117 15.36 -13.19 -7.73
C GLU A 117 14.65 -14.37 -7.06
N CYS A 118 13.34 -14.25 -6.81
CA CYS A 118 12.50 -15.31 -6.23
C CYS A 118 12.54 -16.60 -7.05
N ARG A 119 12.40 -16.47 -8.39
CA ARG A 119 12.53 -17.60 -9.32
C ARG A 119 13.92 -18.22 -9.26
N GLN A 120 14.97 -17.41 -9.24
CA GLN A 120 16.36 -17.91 -9.15
C GLN A 120 16.62 -18.65 -7.85
N TYR A 121 16.13 -18.14 -6.72
CA TYR A 121 16.23 -18.83 -5.42
C TYR A 121 15.50 -20.17 -5.46
N ALA A 122 14.29 -20.22 -6.01
CA ALA A 122 13.51 -21.45 -6.16
C ALA A 122 14.20 -22.47 -7.09
N GLU A 123 14.70 -22.05 -8.26
CA GLU A 123 15.44 -22.90 -9.20
C GLU A 123 16.74 -23.45 -8.56
N HIS A 124 17.48 -22.61 -7.85
CA HIS A 124 18.69 -23.04 -7.15
C HIS A 124 18.38 -24.05 -6.03
N PHE A 125 17.35 -23.78 -5.21
CA PHE A 125 16.92 -24.70 -4.15
C PHE A 125 16.45 -26.04 -4.71
N THR A 126 15.57 -26.01 -5.71
CA THR A 126 15.02 -27.22 -6.33
C THR A 126 16.10 -28.06 -6.99
N SER A 127 17.08 -27.43 -7.64
CA SER A 127 18.22 -28.12 -8.25
C SER A 127 19.19 -28.67 -7.20
N ALA A 128 19.43 -27.93 -6.12
CA ALA A 128 20.29 -28.37 -5.02
C ALA A 128 19.73 -29.61 -4.29
N LEU A 129 18.42 -29.83 -4.33
CA LEU A 129 17.77 -31.00 -3.73
C LEU A 129 17.35 -32.07 -4.74
N ASP A 130 17.58 -31.85 -6.04
CA ASP A 130 17.29 -32.83 -7.09
C ASP A 130 18.39 -33.89 -7.15
N THR A 131 18.06 -35.14 -6.86
CA THR A 131 19.04 -36.25 -6.89
C THR A 131 19.64 -36.52 -8.28
N HIS A 132 19.05 -35.98 -9.36
CA HIS A 132 19.57 -36.06 -10.72
C HIS A 132 20.43 -34.86 -11.14
N LYS A 133 20.35 -33.72 -10.43
CA LYS A 133 21.06 -32.47 -10.80
C LYS A 133 22.08 -32.00 -9.77
N THR A 134 21.91 -32.37 -8.51
CA THR A 134 22.76 -31.92 -7.40
C THR A 134 24.15 -32.55 -7.43
N ASP A 135 25.08 -31.99 -6.66
CA ASP A 135 26.43 -32.54 -6.52
C ASP A 135 26.42 -33.89 -5.79
N GLU A 136 27.41 -34.74 -6.06
CA GLU A 136 27.44 -36.11 -5.53
C GLU A 136 27.40 -36.15 -4.00
N LYS A 137 28.02 -35.17 -3.32
CA LYS A 137 27.99 -35.09 -1.85
C LYS A 137 26.58 -34.83 -1.33
N THR A 138 25.85 -33.89 -1.94
CA THR A 138 24.44 -33.62 -1.57
C THR A 138 23.53 -34.79 -1.90
N LYS A 139 23.73 -35.44 -3.05
CA LYS A 139 22.98 -36.63 -3.45
C LYS A 139 23.16 -37.79 -2.48
N VAL A 140 24.39 -38.06 -2.05
CA VAL A 140 24.67 -39.08 -1.03
C VAL A 140 23.97 -38.70 0.28
N ALA A 141 24.10 -37.45 0.71
CA ALA A 141 23.49 -37.00 1.96
C ALA A 141 21.95 -37.10 1.97
N LEU A 142 21.29 -36.81 0.85
CA LEU A 142 19.84 -37.02 0.69
C LEU A 142 19.45 -38.51 0.77
N ASN A 143 20.26 -39.38 0.16
CA ASN A 143 20.04 -40.82 0.20
C ASN A 143 20.34 -41.45 1.57
N ASP A 144 21.09 -40.76 2.43
CA ASP A 144 21.37 -41.21 3.79
C ASP A 144 20.25 -40.88 4.78
N LEU A 145 19.30 -40.02 4.42
CA LEU A 145 18.11 -39.72 5.25
C LEU A 145 17.10 -40.88 5.20
N ASN A 146 16.30 -41.02 6.27
CA ASN A 146 15.14 -41.91 6.29
C ASN A 146 14.21 -41.65 5.09
N ASP A 147 13.63 -42.74 4.58
CA ASP A 147 12.73 -42.78 3.43
C ASP A 147 11.57 -41.77 3.54
N LYS A 148 10.86 -41.74 4.68
CA LYS A 148 9.74 -40.80 4.89
C LYS A 148 10.18 -39.33 4.88
N LEU A 149 11.38 -39.05 5.41
CA LEU A 149 11.93 -37.70 5.39
C LEU A 149 12.35 -37.29 3.99
N ARG A 150 12.88 -38.22 3.19
CA ARG A 150 13.22 -38.00 1.79
C ARG A 150 11.98 -37.68 0.96
N ASP A 151 10.90 -38.44 1.14
CA ASP A 151 9.63 -38.18 0.47
C ASP A 151 9.06 -36.80 0.83
N LYS A 152 9.18 -36.40 2.10
CA LYS A 152 8.76 -35.08 2.55
C LYS A 152 9.61 -33.95 1.94
N ILE A 153 10.93 -34.13 1.86
CA ILE A 153 11.82 -33.16 1.20
C ILE A 153 11.50 -33.06 -0.29
N GLU A 154 11.22 -34.18 -0.95
CA GLU A 154 10.84 -34.23 -2.36
C GLU A 154 9.49 -33.55 -2.63
N TYR A 155 8.52 -33.72 -1.73
CA TYR A 155 7.25 -33.00 -1.77
C TYR A 155 7.45 -31.48 -1.64
N VAL A 156 8.27 -31.03 -0.69
CA VAL A 156 8.56 -29.59 -0.51
C VAL A 156 9.30 -29.04 -1.72
N ARG A 157 10.27 -29.78 -2.27
CA ARG A 157 10.97 -29.43 -3.52
C ARG A 157 9.99 -29.22 -4.67
N SER A 158 9.11 -30.18 -4.91
CA SER A 158 8.07 -30.13 -5.95
C SER A 158 7.10 -28.97 -5.74
N THR A 159 6.72 -28.70 -4.49
CA THR A 159 5.83 -27.59 -4.12
C THR A 159 6.48 -26.23 -4.39
N VAL A 160 7.75 -26.05 -4.02
CA VAL A 160 8.51 -24.81 -4.30
C VAL A 160 8.63 -24.58 -5.80
N GLN A 161 8.91 -25.65 -6.57
CA GLN A 161 8.95 -25.57 -8.02
C GLN A 161 7.60 -25.11 -8.60
N TYR A 162 6.51 -25.77 -8.19
CA TYR A 162 5.16 -25.44 -8.62
C TYR A 162 4.77 -23.98 -8.30
N GLU A 163 5.03 -23.52 -7.07
CA GLU A 163 4.71 -22.15 -6.67
C GLU A 163 5.54 -21.11 -7.43
N ALA A 164 6.79 -21.42 -7.80
CA ALA A 164 7.63 -20.54 -8.61
C ALA A 164 7.13 -20.44 -10.06
N GLU A 165 6.73 -21.57 -10.65
CA GLU A 165 6.12 -21.62 -12.00
C GLU A 165 4.77 -20.90 -12.02
N ARG A 166 3.95 -21.08 -10.97
CA ARG A 166 2.67 -20.38 -10.79
C ARG A 166 2.87 -18.88 -10.67
N LEU A 167 3.83 -18.42 -9.85
CA LEU A 167 4.18 -17.01 -9.70
C LEU A 167 4.55 -16.39 -11.05
N GLU A 168 5.41 -17.03 -11.84
CA GLU A 168 5.85 -16.50 -13.13
C GLU A 168 4.71 -16.48 -14.15
N LYS A 169 3.88 -17.53 -14.20
CA LYS A 169 2.71 -17.58 -15.08
C LYS A 169 1.74 -16.44 -14.79
N VAL A 170 1.39 -16.22 -13.52
CA VAL A 170 0.45 -15.17 -13.12
C VAL A 170 1.08 -13.78 -13.31
N ARG A 171 2.37 -13.59 -13.00
CA ARG A 171 3.09 -12.33 -13.25
C ARG A 171 3.06 -11.95 -14.73
N ARG A 172 3.38 -12.89 -15.62
CA ARG A 172 3.35 -12.65 -17.07
C ARG A 172 1.94 -12.25 -17.53
N GLN A 173 0.92 -12.94 -17.05
CA GLN A 173 -0.47 -12.61 -17.36
C GLN A 173 -0.85 -11.20 -16.87
N GLU A 174 -0.54 -10.86 -15.62
CA GLU A 174 -0.81 -9.54 -15.05
C GLU A 174 -0.11 -8.42 -15.85
N ARG A 175 1.10 -8.67 -16.35
CA ARG A 175 1.84 -7.72 -17.19
C ARG A 175 1.17 -7.52 -18.55
N GLU A 176 0.76 -8.61 -19.19
CA GLU A 176 0.04 -8.59 -20.48
C GLU A 176 -1.32 -7.89 -20.34
N ASP A 177 -2.10 -8.24 -19.33
CA ASP A 177 -3.38 -7.62 -18.99
C ASP A 177 -3.23 -6.11 -18.75
N THR A 178 -2.21 -5.70 -17.98
CA THR A 178 -1.94 -4.29 -17.68
C THR A 178 -1.56 -3.53 -18.96
N ALA A 179 -0.73 -4.11 -19.82
CA ALA A 179 -0.34 -3.52 -21.10
C ALA A 179 -1.54 -3.38 -22.05
N GLU A 180 -2.40 -4.41 -22.14
CA GLU A 180 -3.59 -4.39 -22.98
C GLU A 180 -4.61 -3.35 -22.50
N ARG A 181 -4.88 -3.30 -21.18
CA ARG A 181 -5.78 -2.30 -20.57
C ARG A 181 -5.26 -0.88 -20.78
N THR A 182 -3.95 -0.66 -20.58
CA THR A 182 -3.30 0.64 -20.83
C THR A 182 -3.46 1.05 -22.28
N LYS A 183 -3.14 0.15 -23.24
CA LYS A 183 -3.28 0.41 -24.68
C LYS A 183 -4.72 0.78 -25.05
N LYS A 184 -5.70 0.01 -24.55
CA LYS A 184 -7.12 0.21 -24.87
C LYS A 184 -7.66 1.53 -24.32
N VAL A 185 -7.29 1.91 -23.09
CA VAL A 185 -7.70 3.20 -22.52
C VAL A 185 -7.04 4.37 -23.25
N VAL A 186 -5.74 4.28 -23.57
CA VAL A 186 -5.04 5.30 -24.36
C VAL A 186 -5.69 5.49 -25.73
N GLU A 187 -6.06 4.41 -26.41
CA GLU A 187 -6.75 4.46 -27.71
C GLU A 187 -8.13 5.14 -27.59
N VAL A 188 -8.94 4.78 -26.59
CA VAL A 188 -10.27 5.38 -26.36
C VAL A 188 -10.14 6.87 -26.04
N MET A 189 -9.19 7.26 -25.17
CA MET A 189 -8.96 8.66 -24.85
C MET A 189 -8.49 9.47 -26.05
N LYS A 190 -7.64 8.89 -26.90
CA LYS A 190 -7.19 9.53 -28.14
C LYS A 190 -8.36 9.75 -29.10
N LYS A 191 -9.20 8.75 -29.32
CA LYS A 191 -10.42 8.88 -30.14
C LYS A 191 -11.36 9.95 -29.59
N CYS A 192 -11.57 9.99 -28.27
CA CYS A 192 -12.37 11.03 -27.63
C CYS A 192 -11.78 12.44 -27.86
N GLY A 193 -10.46 12.59 -27.74
CA GLY A 193 -9.76 13.83 -28.05
C GLY A 193 -9.91 14.26 -29.52
N GLU A 194 -9.85 13.32 -30.45
CA GLU A 194 -10.08 13.55 -31.89
C GLU A 194 -11.53 13.98 -32.19
N GLU A 195 -12.52 13.31 -31.58
CA GLU A 195 -13.94 13.63 -31.70
C GLU A 195 -14.26 15.03 -31.14
N ILE A 196 -13.78 15.34 -29.93
CA ILE A 196 -13.95 16.67 -29.31
C ILE A 196 -13.28 17.74 -30.19
N SER A 197 -12.07 17.48 -30.68
CA SER A 197 -11.35 18.41 -31.56
C SER A 197 -12.09 18.65 -32.88
N SER A 198 -12.72 17.62 -33.44
CA SER A 198 -13.56 17.71 -34.62
C SER A 198 -14.83 18.54 -34.36
N HIS A 199 -15.50 18.28 -33.23
CA HIS A 199 -16.70 19.02 -32.83
C HIS A 199 -16.41 20.50 -32.57
N ILE A 200 -15.31 20.82 -31.85
CA ILE A 200 -14.83 22.20 -31.66
C ILE A 200 -14.58 22.88 -33.01
N THR A 201 -13.89 22.20 -33.92
CA THR A 201 -13.61 22.75 -35.26
C THR A 201 -14.92 23.07 -35.98
N THR A 202 -15.91 22.18 -35.90
CA THR A 202 -17.21 22.34 -36.55
C THR A 202 -17.98 23.52 -35.97
N GLU A 203 -18.21 23.54 -34.65
CA GLU A 203 -18.99 24.58 -33.96
C GLU A 203 -18.39 25.98 -34.12
N VAL A 204 -17.06 26.10 -33.94
CA VAL A 204 -16.37 27.40 -34.08
C VAL A 204 -16.39 27.86 -35.54
N THR A 205 -16.24 26.94 -36.51
CA THR A 205 -16.38 27.28 -37.94
C THR A 205 -17.78 27.74 -38.27
N ASP A 206 -18.80 27.09 -37.72
CA ASP A 206 -20.19 27.44 -37.96
C ASP A 206 -20.59 28.78 -37.34
N LEU A 207 -20.09 29.09 -36.13
CA LEU A 207 -20.25 30.39 -35.52
C LEU A 207 -19.64 31.50 -36.38
N VAL A 208 -18.39 31.31 -36.83
CA VAL A 208 -17.69 32.30 -37.67
C VAL A 208 -18.36 32.46 -39.02
N ARG A 209 -18.87 31.37 -39.62
CA ARG A 209 -19.68 31.42 -40.85
C ARG A 209 -20.95 32.23 -40.67
N LYS A 210 -21.69 32.04 -39.56
CA LYS A 210 -22.89 32.83 -39.24
C LYS A 210 -22.56 34.31 -39.04
N LEU A 211 -21.48 34.62 -38.32
CA LEU A 211 -21.00 36.00 -38.13
C LEU A 211 -20.59 36.66 -39.46
N LYS A 212 -19.85 35.94 -40.32
CA LYS A 212 -19.51 36.44 -41.66
C LYS A 212 -20.75 36.81 -42.46
N LYS A 213 -21.79 35.97 -42.42
CA LYS A 213 -23.05 36.25 -43.13
C LYS A 213 -23.74 37.53 -42.64
N LEU A 214 -23.76 37.76 -41.32
CA LEU A 214 -24.28 39.02 -40.75
C LEU A 214 -23.47 40.24 -41.21
N VAL A 215 -22.15 40.13 -41.24
CA VAL A 215 -21.27 41.22 -41.70
C VAL A 215 -21.38 41.44 -43.22
N GLU A 216 -21.63 40.39 -44.01
CA GLU A 216 -21.95 40.51 -45.44
C GLU A 216 -23.23 41.32 -45.68
N ASP A 217 -24.25 41.14 -44.84
CA ASP A 217 -25.48 41.92 -44.93
C ASP A 217 -25.24 43.39 -44.56
N ILE A 218 -24.43 43.67 -43.53
CA ILE A 218 -23.98 45.05 -43.21
C ILE A 218 -23.19 45.64 -44.38
N LEU A 219 -22.29 44.87 -45.00
CA LEU A 219 -21.48 45.31 -46.13
C LEU A 219 -22.37 45.75 -47.31
N LYS A 220 -23.45 45.02 -47.61
CA LYS A 220 -24.42 45.39 -48.66
C LYS A 220 -25.08 46.74 -48.36
N GLU A 221 -25.51 46.97 -47.12
CA GLU A 221 -26.13 48.25 -46.74
C GLU A 221 -25.13 49.41 -46.80
N LEU A 222 -23.88 49.20 -46.37
CA LEU A 222 -22.81 50.19 -46.51
C LEU A 222 -22.51 50.52 -47.99
N GLN A 223 -22.57 49.52 -48.87
CA GLN A 223 -22.40 49.73 -50.32
C GLN A 223 -23.55 50.54 -50.93
N LYS A 224 -24.81 50.25 -50.56
CA LYS A 224 -25.97 51.06 -50.98
C LYS A 224 -25.88 52.50 -50.50
N LEU A 225 -25.42 52.70 -49.25
CA LEU A 225 -25.22 54.03 -48.69
C LEU A 225 -24.15 54.81 -49.48
N ARG A 226 -23.03 54.15 -49.82
CA ARG A 226 -21.98 54.72 -50.67
C ARG A 226 -22.53 55.14 -52.03
N GLU A 227 -23.30 54.28 -52.69
CA GLU A 227 -23.92 54.59 -53.99
C GLU A 227 -24.84 55.82 -53.91
N SER A 228 -25.65 55.89 -52.87
CA SER A 228 -26.55 57.04 -52.63
C SER A 228 -25.75 58.33 -52.40
N LEU A 229 -24.68 58.27 -51.60
CA LEU A 229 -23.82 59.41 -51.33
C LEU A 229 -23.10 59.91 -52.60
N VAL A 230 -22.62 58.99 -53.44
CA VAL A 230 -22.04 59.31 -54.77
C VAL A 230 -23.06 60.08 -55.63
N GLN A 231 -24.31 59.62 -55.65
CA GLN A 231 -25.36 60.30 -56.42
C GLN A 231 -25.66 61.70 -55.88
N PHE A 232 -25.69 61.90 -54.55
CA PHE A 232 -25.91 63.21 -53.97
C PHE A 232 -24.76 64.18 -54.24
N VAL A 233 -23.51 63.73 -54.12
CA VAL A 233 -22.31 64.53 -54.48
C VAL A 233 -22.38 64.95 -55.95
N HIS A 234 -22.72 64.03 -56.86
CA HIS A 234 -22.85 64.32 -58.29
C HIS A 234 -23.99 65.32 -58.60
N LYS A 235 -25.15 65.16 -57.95
CA LYS A 235 -26.28 66.10 -58.11
C LYS A 235 -25.92 67.50 -57.60
N LEU A 236 -25.25 67.59 -56.45
CA LEU A 236 -24.77 68.85 -55.91
C LEU A 236 -23.75 69.51 -56.85
N GLY A 237 -22.81 68.75 -57.40
CA GLY A 237 -21.86 69.24 -58.40
C GLY A 237 -22.54 69.83 -59.64
N LYS A 238 -23.52 69.12 -60.21
CA LYS A 238 -24.32 69.65 -61.35
C LYS A 238 -25.06 70.94 -61.01
N TRP A 239 -25.60 71.04 -59.79
CA TRP A 239 -26.30 72.24 -59.34
C TRP A 239 -25.34 73.43 -59.19
N ILE A 240 -24.15 73.18 -58.65
CA ILE A 240 -23.07 74.18 -58.55
C ILE A 240 -22.66 74.66 -59.96
N ASP A 241 -22.46 73.75 -60.91
CA ASP A 241 -22.09 74.10 -62.29
C ASP A 241 -23.17 74.96 -62.98
N ALA A 242 -24.45 74.63 -62.78
CA ALA A 242 -25.57 75.39 -63.32
C ALA A 242 -25.67 76.79 -62.70
N ALA A 243 -25.51 76.90 -61.38
CA ALA A 243 -25.52 78.17 -60.67
C ALA A 243 -24.33 79.07 -61.06
N ASP A 244 -23.12 78.51 -61.15
CA ASP A 244 -21.92 79.21 -61.64
C ASP A 244 -22.09 79.66 -63.10
N GLY A 245 -22.72 78.83 -63.94
CA GLY A 245 -23.09 79.18 -65.32
C GLY A 245 -24.05 80.38 -65.40
N ALA A 246 -25.08 80.42 -64.54
CA ALA A 246 -26.00 81.54 -64.46
C ALA A 246 -25.32 82.85 -63.99
N ILE A 247 -24.43 82.76 -62.99
CA ILE A 247 -23.64 83.90 -62.50
C ILE A 247 -22.74 84.46 -63.61
N LYS A 248 -22.04 83.59 -64.36
CA LYS A 248 -21.22 84.01 -65.51
C LYS A 248 -22.03 84.66 -66.63
N ALA A 249 -23.24 84.15 -66.89
CA ALA A 249 -24.13 84.76 -67.88
C ALA A 249 -24.59 86.17 -67.44
N ALA A 250 -24.93 86.34 -66.16
CA ALA A 250 -25.25 87.65 -65.59
C ALA A 250 -24.06 88.62 -65.66
N ASP A 251 -22.85 88.16 -65.34
CA ASP A 251 -21.61 88.95 -65.45
C ASP A 251 -21.33 89.38 -66.91
N LYS A 252 -21.52 88.48 -67.88
CA LYS A 252 -21.40 88.79 -69.31
C LYS A 252 -22.43 89.83 -69.76
N ASN A 253 -23.68 89.74 -69.30
CA ASN A 253 -24.71 90.73 -69.63
C ASN A 253 -24.39 92.12 -69.05
N VAL A 254 -23.82 92.18 -67.83
CA VAL A 254 -23.33 93.43 -67.24
C VAL A 254 -22.15 93.99 -68.07
N ASP A 255 -21.25 93.14 -68.56
CA ASP A 255 -20.17 93.56 -69.49
C ASP A 255 -20.71 94.09 -70.82
N ASP A 256 -21.73 93.45 -71.40
CA ASP A 256 -22.33 93.90 -72.66
C ASP A 256 -23.09 95.24 -72.48
N ILE A 257 -23.66 95.49 -71.30
CA ILE A 257 -24.19 96.82 -70.94
C ILE A 257 -23.04 97.84 -70.84
N LEU A 258 -21.95 97.52 -70.14
CA LEU A 258 -20.78 98.40 -69.99
C LEU A 258 -20.12 98.76 -71.34
N LYS A 259 -20.05 97.83 -72.30
CA LYS A 259 -19.52 98.07 -73.66
C LYS A 259 -20.31 99.12 -74.46
N ASN A 260 -21.58 99.33 -74.15
CA ASN A 260 -22.44 100.30 -74.85
C ASN A 260 -22.38 101.72 -74.26
N VAL A 261 -21.69 101.90 -73.13
CA VAL A 261 -21.62 103.18 -72.39
C VAL A 261 -20.19 103.61 -72.03
N ASP A 262 -19.17 102.74 -72.09
CA ASP A 262 -17.77 103.12 -71.79
C ASP A 262 -16.96 103.45 -73.07
N GLU A 263 -16.18 104.53 -73.03
CA GLU A 263 -15.44 105.09 -74.17
C GLU A 263 -14.22 104.25 -74.59
N SER A 264 -13.77 103.35 -73.71
CA SER A 264 -12.63 102.46 -73.91
C SER A 264 -12.87 101.31 -74.91
N TYR A 265 -14.11 101.12 -75.41
CA TYR A 265 -14.50 99.96 -76.23
C TYR A 265 -14.82 100.23 -77.72
N GLY A 266 -14.73 101.48 -78.21
CA GLY A 266 -14.70 101.78 -79.66
C GLY A 266 -16.01 101.63 -80.47
N SER A 267 -16.84 102.70 -80.47
CA SER A 267 -17.77 103.18 -81.54
C SER A 267 -19.06 102.42 -81.92
N ILE A 268 -20.20 103.15 -81.96
CA ILE A 268 -21.21 103.27 -83.07
C ILE A 268 -22.28 104.39 -82.83
N PHE A 269 -22.49 104.93 -81.62
CA PHE A 269 -23.62 105.84 -81.31
C PHE A 269 -23.48 107.40 -81.33
N PRO A 270 -22.39 108.08 -81.75
CA PRO A 270 -22.34 109.57 -81.75
C PRO A 270 -22.99 110.32 -82.95
N MET A 271 -23.72 109.65 -83.86
CA MET A 271 -24.16 110.28 -85.14
C MET A 271 -25.66 110.59 -85.27
N LYS A 272 -26.52 110.27 -84.26
CA LYS A 272 -27.99 110.43 -84.37
C LYS A 272 -28.64 111.40 -83.38
N ILE A 273 -27.90 112.02 -82.46
CA ILE A 273 -28.47 112.81 -81.34
C ILE A 273 -28.64 114.30 -81.67
N GLY A 274 -27.94 114.85 -82.68
CA GLY A 274 -28.09 116.26 -83.09
C GLY A 274 -29.45 116.62 -83.71
N ALA A 275 -30.18 115.65 -84.27
CA ALA A 275 -31.46 115.90 -84.96
C ALA A 275 -32.68 115.98 -84.01
N ALA A 276 -32.53 115.63 -82.72
CA ALA A 276 -33.62 115.65 -81.75
C ALA A 276 -33.68 116.95 -80.92
N ALA A 277 -32.65 117.80 -81.00
CA ALA A 277 -32.55 119.08 -80.29
C ALA A 277 -33.62 120.10 -80.72
N ASP A 278 -34.19 119.97 -81.91
CA ASP A 278 -35.20 120.89 -82.43
C ASP A 278 -36.65 120.60 -81.97
N GLN A 279 -36.89 119.45 -81.33
CA GLN A 279 -38.25 118.99 -81.00
C GLN A 279 -38.69 119.31 -79.56
N VAL A 280 -37.77 119.42 -78.60
CA VAL A 280 -38.10 119.55 -77.15
C VAL A 280 -38.43 121.00 -76.73
N GLN A 281 -38.16 121.99 -77.59
CA GLN A 281 -38.73 123.34 -77.48
C GLN A 281 -40.27 123.31 -77.37
N ARG A 282 -40.94 122.22 -77.81
CA ARG A 282 -42.39 122.03 -77.75
C ARG A 282 -42.89 121.32 -76.48
N ASP A 283 -42.03 120.69 -75.69
CA ASP A 283 -42.44 119.87 -74.52
C ASP A 283 -42.28 120.62 -73.18
N ILE A 284 -41.68 121.82 -73.21
CA ILE A 284 -41.60 122.78 -72.08
C ILE A 284 -42.99 123.15 -71.54
N ASP A 285 -44.04 123.08 -72.36
CA ASP A 285 -45.43 123.35 -71.94
C ASP A 285 -46.08 122.19 -71.17
N GLN A 286 -45.55 120.95 -71.25
CA GLN A 286 -46.12 119.78 -70.54
C GLN A 286 -45.54 119.59 -69.12
N LEU A 287 -44.40 120.21 -68.83
CA LEU A 287 -43.67 120.13 -67.56
C LEU A 287 -44.39 120.81 -66.37
N TYR A 288 -45.40 121.64 -66.64
CA TYR A 288 -46.19 122.29 -65.58
C TYR A 288 -47.12 121.33 -64.82
N ASN A 289 -47.47 120.18 -65.42
CA ASN A 289 -48.43 119.23 -64.83
C ASN A 289 -47.79 118.03 -64.09
N ALA A 290 -46.50 117.72 -64.34
CA ALA A 290 -45.83 116.57 -63.71
C ALA A 290 -45.33 116.85 -62.27
N ALA A 291 -45.18 118.12 -61.89
CA ALA A 291 -44.71 118.54 -60.56
C ALA A 291 -45.62 118.06 -59.40
N ASN A 292 -46.89 117.74 -59.67
CA ASN A 292 -47.82 117.21 -58.66
C ASN A 292 -47.59 115.72 -58.29
N PHE A 293 -46.86 114.92 -59.08
CA PHE A 293 -46.70 113.48 -58.86
C PHE A 293 -45.63 113.12 -57.81
N ALA A 294 -44.57 113.92 -57.69
CA ALA A 294 -43.45 113.69 -56.75
C ALA A 294 -43.87 113.76 -55.26
N LYS A 295 -45.03 114.34 -54.96
CA LYS A 295 -45.61 114.41 -53.61
C LYS A 295 -46.02 113.04 -53.03
N SER A 296 -46.23 112.00 -53.86
CA SER A 296 -46.77 110.70 -53.41
C SER A 296 -45.71 109.68 -52.97
N GLU A 297 -44.48 109.71 -53.49
CA GLU A 297 -43.53 108.60 -53.36
C GLU A 297 -42.71 108.64 -52.05
N VAL A 298 -42.54 109.82 -51.44
CA VAL A 298 -41.86 109.99 -50.15
C VAL A 298 -42.67 109.34 -48.99
N GLY A 299 -44.00 109.26 -49.11
CA GLY A 299 -44.87 108.61 -48.12
C GLY A 299 -44.70 107.08 -48.08
N ARG A 300 -44.28 106.45 -49.18
CA ARG A 300 -44.18 104.98 -49.31
C ARG A 300 -42.96 104.41 -48.58
N LEU A 301 -41.81 105.10 -48.64
CA LEU A 301 -40.53 104.63 -48.09
C LEU A 301 -40.48 104.61 -46.55
N VAL A 302 -41.23 105.50 -45.88
CA VAL A 302 -41.31 105.53 -44.41
C VAL A 302 -42.11 104.34 -43.86
N THR A 303 -43.01 103.76 -44.65
CA THR A 303 -43.85 102.60 -44.25
C THR A 303 -43.08 101.28 -44.35
N ASP A 304 -42.15 101.14 -45.30
CA ASP A 304 -41.35 99.92 -45.48
C ASP A 304 -40.24 99.74 -44.42
N ALA A 305 -39.75 100.84 -43.83
CA ALA A 305 -38.76 100.78 -42.75
C ALA A 305 -39.33 100.19 -41.44
N LYS A 306 -40.59 100.50 -41.11
CA LYS A 306 -41.28 99.94 -39.92
C LYS A 306 -41.52 98.43 -40.04
N LYS A 307 -41.82 97.91 -41.23
CA LYS A 307 -42.07 96.46 -41.47
C LYS A 307 -40.85 95.55 -41.28
N LYS A 308 -39.62 96.07 -41.44
CA LYS A 308 -38.39 95.28 -41.30
C LYS A 308 -37.97 95.06 -39.85
N VAL A 309 -38.33 95.95 -38.94
CA VAL A 309 -38.06 95.81 -37.50
C VAL A 309 -38.96 94.75 -36.87
N ASP A 310 -40.22 94.65 -37.31
CA ASP A 310 -41.16 93.61 -36.85
C ASP A 310 -40.78 92.19 -37.34
N HIS A 311 -40.11 92.07 -38.50
CA HIS A 311 -39.61 90.77 -39.01
C HIS A 311 -38.45 90.19 -38.17
N LEU A 312 -37.59 91.05 -37.61
CA LEU A 312 -36.43 90.62 -36.83
C LEU A 312 -36.86 90.03 -35.47
N GLU A 313 -37.87 90.62 -34.83
CA GLU A 313 -38.42 90.09 -33.57
C GLU A 313 -39.08 88.71 -33.76
N LYS A 314 -39.73 88.51 -34.90
CA LYS A 314 -40.38 87.23 -35.25
C LYS A 314 -39.36 86.09 -35.47
N GLY A 315 -38.31 86.33 -36.24
CA GLY A 315 -37.27 85.32 -36.50
C GLY A 315 -36.54 84.84 -35.23
N LEU A 316 -36.27 85.75 -34.30
CA LEU A 316 -35.62 85.41 -33.03
C LEU A 316 -36.48 84.48 -32.14
N LYS A 317 -37.80 84.67 -32.14
CA LYS A 317 -38.75 83.80 -31.42
C LYS A 317 -38.82 82.40 -32.05
N GLU A 318 -38.73 82.30 -33.38
CA GLU A 318 -38.75 81.02 -34.10
C GLU A 318 -37.49 80.18 -33.81
N ASP A 319 -36.29 80.78 -33.85
CA ASP A 319 -35.02 80.09 -33.59
C ASP A 319 -34.90 79.57 -32.14
N LEU A 320 -35.30 80.38 -31.16
CA LEU A 320 -35.27 80.00 -29.74
C LEU A 320 -36.28 78.88 -29.43
N ASN A 321 -37.43 78.86 -30.11
CA ASN A 321 -38.39 77.76 -30.00
C ASN A 321 -37.83 76.46 -30.60
N GLY A 322 -37.14 76.54 -31.74
CA GLY A 322 -36.43 75.41 -32.35
C GLY A 322 -35.38 74.79 -31.41
N MET A 323 -34.61 75.63 -30.71
CA MET A 323 -33.62 75.18 -29.72
C MET A 323 -34.28 74.47 -28.52
N LYS A 324 -35.38 75.03 -27.99
CA LYS A 324 -36.18 74.41 -26.91
C LYS A 324 -36.67 73.02 -27.30
N MET A 325 -37.21 72.86 -28.51
CA MET A 325 -37.68 71.57 -29.01
C MET A 325 -36.53 70.55 -29.16
N ALA A 326 -35.38 70.97 -29.70
CA ALA A 326 -34.21 70.11 -29.87
C ALA A 326 -33.64 69.59 -28.54
N ILE A 327 -33.56 70.45 -27.51
CA ILE A 327 -33.07 70.06 -26.17
C ILE A 327 -34.03 69.05 -25.53
N ASN A 328 -35.34 69.29 -25.60
CA ASN A 328 -36.35 68.37 -25.04
C ASN A 328 -36.37 67.01 -25.77
N ALA A 329 -36.16 66.98 -27.09
CA ALA A 329 -36.02 65.74 -27.84
C ALA A 329 -34.81 64.93 -27.37
N LYS A 330 -33.67 65.57 -27.12
CA LYS A 330 -32.46 64.90 -26.62
C LYS A 330 -32.61 64.35 -25.20
N VAL A 331 -33.32 65.07 -24.31
CA VAL A 331 -33.65 64.54 -22.97
C VAL A 331 -34.56 63.30 -23.08
N THR A 332 -35.51 63.28 -24.01
CA THR A 332 -36.39 62.13 -24.27
C THR A 332 -35.62 60.91 -24.79
N GLU A 333 -34.62 61.12 -25.67
CA GLU A 333 -33.71 60.07 -26.13
C GLU A 333 -32.94 59.46 -24.94
N ILE A 334 -32.40 60.29 -24.03
CA ILE A 334 -31.69 59.82 -22.82
C ILE A 334 -32.61 58.95 -21.95
N GLN A 335 -33.84 59.38 -21.70
CA GLN A 335 -34.82 58.61 -20.93
C GLN A 335 -35.19 57.28 -21.60
N THR A 336 -35.21 57.24 -22.93
CA THR A 336 -35.45 56.03 -23.72
C THR A 336 -34.29 55.04 -23.61
N GLU A 337 -33.04 55.52 -23.67
CA GLU A 337 -31.83 54.69 -23.52
C GLU A 337 -31.71 54.11 -22.08
N ILE A 338 -32.07 54.87 -21.04
CA ILE A 338 -32.16 54.34 -19.66
C ILE A 338 -33.22 53.23 -19.58
N GLY A 339 -34.33 53.38 -20.30
CA GLY A 339 -35.35 52.36 -20.47
C GLY A 339 -34.84 51.06 -21.10
N LYS A 340 -34.07 51.18 -22.20
CA LYS A 340 -33.41 50.03 -22.84
C LYS A 340 -32.41 49.35 -21.89
N LEU A 341 -31.60 50.14 -21.17
CA LEU A 341 -30.66 49.62 -20.17
C LEU A 341 -31.37 48.79 -19.10
N HIS A 342 -32.51 49.28 -18.57
CA HIS A 342 -33.31 48.51 -17.62
C HIS A 342 -33.76 47.17 -18.22
N HIS A 343 -34.24 47.16 -19.46
CA HIS A 343 -34.72 45.94 -20.11
C HIS A 343 -33.60 44.92 -20.34
N VAL A 344 -32.39 45.39 -20.69
CA VAL A 344 -31.20 44.54 -20.83
C VAL A 344 -30.82 43.94 -19.48
N VAL A 345 -30.81 44.75 -18.42
CA VAL A 345 -30.51 44.30 -17.05
C VAL A 345 -31.58 43.32 -16.53
N GLU A 346 -32.85 43.51 -16.89
CA GLU A 346 -33.96 42.68 -16.44
C GLU A 346 -34.11 41.37 -17.22
N GLN A 347 -34.12 41.44 -18.55
CA GLN A 347 -34.50 40.34 -19.45
C GLN A 347 -33.36 39.84 -20.35
N GLY A 348 -32.17 40.46 -20.31
CA GLY A 348 -31.03 40.09 -21.16
C GLY A 348 -31.22 40.41 -22.64
N ARG A 349 -32.19 41.26 -23.00
CA ARG A 349 -32.48 41.70 -24.37
C ARG A 349 -32.94 43.15 -24.38
N GLU A 350 -32.76 43.83 -25.50
CA GLU A 350 -33.36 45.14 -25.72
C GLU A 350 -34.89 45.06 -25.73
N GLY A 351 -35.54 46.06 -25.17
CA GLY A 351 -36.99 46.20 -25.19
C GLY A 351 -37.41 47.66 -25.14
N THR A 352 -38.71 47.89 -25.12
CA THR A 352 -39.32 49.22 -25.19
C THR A 352 -39.99 49.58 -23.86
N GLY A 353 -39.80 50.83 -23.42
CA GLY A 353 -40.40 51.37 -22.19
C GLY A 353 -39.47 52.36 -21.50
N THR A 354 -40.02 53.39 -20.85
CA THR A 354 -39.25 54.39 -20.09
C THR A 354 -39.10 53.95 -18.63
N LYS A 355 -37.87 53.99 -18.13
CA LYS A 355 -37.52 53.67 -16.73
C LYS A 355 -36.51 54.69 -16.21
N THR A 356 -36.39 54.75 -14.88
CA THR A 356 -35.46 55.64 -14.17
C THR A 356 -34.19 54.88 -13.79
N VAL A 357 -33.11 55.61 -13.52
CA VAL A 357 -31.86 55.04 -12.99
C VAL A 357 -32.11 54.37 -11.64
N VAL A 358 -33.00 54.94 -10.80
CA VAL A 358 -33.47 54.31 -9.56
C VAL A 358 -34.04 52.92 -9.81
N ALA A 359 -34.89 52.73 -10.83
CA ALA A 359 -35.51 51.44 -11.12
C ALA A 359 -34.47 50.38 -11.52
N VAL A 360 -33.45 50.76 -12.29
CA VAL A 360 -32.33 49.88 -12.67
C VAL A 360 -31.58 49.41 -11.42
N MET A 361 -31.20 50.35 -10.56
CA MET A 361 -30.45 50.05 -9.33
C MET A 361 -31.26 49.17 -8.35
N GLN A 362 -32.56 49.44 -8.20
CA GLN A 362 -33.45 48.61 -7.38
C GLN A 362 -33.58 47.18 -7.89
N TYR A 363 -33.62 46.98 -9.21
CA TYR A 363 -33.68 45.63 -9.78
C TYR A 363 -32.41 44.83 -9.49
N ILE A 364 -31.24 45.44 -9.72
CA ILE A 364 -29.93 44.83 -9.43
C ILE A 364 -29.85 44.48 -7.94
N GLN A 365 -30.24 45.41 -7.06
CA GLN A 365 -30.23 45.20 -5.61
C GLN A 365 -31.09 44.00 -5.18
N ARG A 366 -32.32 43.86 -5.69
CA ARG A 366 -33.16 42.67 -5.41
C ARG A 366 -32.52 41.36 -5.86
N LYS A 367 -31.84 41.34 -7.00
CA LYS A 367 -31.15 40.14 -7.50
C LYS A 367 -29.94 39.78 -6.63
N VAL A 368 -29.16 40.79 -6.21
CA VAL A 368 -28.02 40.61 -5.30
C VAL A 368 -28.50 40.13 -3.91
N ALA A 369 -29.58 40.70 -3.39
CA ALA A 369 -30.20 40.24 -2.14
C ALA A 369 -30.69 38.77 -2.23
N GLY A 370 -31.14 38.32 -3.39
CA GLY A 370 -31.48 36.91 -3.63
C GLY A 370 -30.27 35.96 -3.54
N ILE A 371 -29.08 36.44 -3.90
CA ILE A 371 -27.81 35.67 -3.80
C ILE A 371 -27.35 35.58 -2.34
N THR A 372 -27.54 36.63 -1.55
CA THR A 372 -27.14 36.68 -0.12
C THR A 372 -28.18 36.06 0.82
N GLY A 373 -29.41 35.84 0.34
CA GLY A 373 -30.53 35.26 1.09
C GLY A 373 -30.52 33.74 1.23
N ARG A 374 -31.54 33.20 1.92
CA ARG A 374 -31.69 31.74 2.18
C ARG A 374 -31.90 30.89 0.92
N SER A 375 -32.34 31.48 -0.19
CA SER A 375 -32.41 30.80 -1.50
C SER A 375 -31.09 30.81 -2.27
N GLY A 376 -30.07 31.51 -1.75
CA GLY A 376 -28.74 31.66 -2.36
C GLY A 376 -27.63 31.08 -1.49
N LEU A 377 -26.48 31.74 -1.45
CA LEU A 377 -25.26 31.23 -0.80
C LEU A 377 -25.42 31.05 0.71
N LYS A 378 -26.21 31.89 1.38
CA LYS A 378 -26.53 31.70 2.81
C LYS A 378 -27.33 30.42 3.04
N GLY A 379 -28.22 30.05 2.12
CA GLY A 379 -28.97 28.79 2.19
C GLY A 379 -28.09 27.55 2.16
N ILE A 380 -26.97 27.60 1.44
CA ILE A 380 -25.98 26.52 1.40
C ILE A 380 -25.28 26.38 2.76
N VAL A 381 -24.82 27.50 3.34
CA VAL A 381 -24.19 27.51 4.66
C VAL A 381 -25.15 26.99 5.74
N ASP A 382 -26.38 27.53 5.75
CA ASP A 382 -27.44 27.10 6.68
C ASP A 382 -27.79 25.61 6.48
N GLY A 383 -27.87 25.14 5.23
CA GLY A 383 -28.18 23.75 4.90
C GLY A 383 -27.11 22.74 5.37
N VAL A 384 -25.82 23.09 5.24
CA VAL A 384 -24.71 22.26 5.77
C VAL A 384 -24.75 22.20 7.30
N HIS A 385 -25.02 23.33 7.93
CA HIS A 385 -25.18 23.41 9.38
C HIS A 385 -26.35 22.55 9.88
N GLU A 386 -27.52 22.64 9.25
CA GLU A 386 -28.69 21.82 9.59
C GLU A 386 -28.46 20.33 9.32
N TYR A 387 -27.77 19.98 8.23
CA TYR A 387 -27.40 18.58 7.97
C TYR A 387 -26.48 18.04 9.07
N ALA A 388 -25.46 18.80 9.49
CA ALA A 388 -24.55 18.38 10.54
C ALA A 388 -25.22 18.22 11.91
N LYS A 389 -26.26 19.03 12.21
CA LYS A 389 -27.09 18.85 13.42
C LYS A 389 -27.74 17.47 13.51
N THR A 390 -28.03 16.83 12.38
CA THR A 390 -28.59 15.47 12.39
C THR A 390 -27.62 14.41 12.92
N PHE A 391 -26.33 14.74 13.05
CA PHE A 391 -25.27 13.91 13.64
C PHE A 391 -24.82 14.42 15.02
N ALA A 392 -25.44 15.47 15.55
CA ALA A 392 -25.11 16.03 16.85
C ALA A 392 -25.55 15.11 18.00
N ASN A 393 -25.16 15.50 19.22
CA ASN A 393 -25.48 14.73 20.43
C ASN A 393 -27.00 14.47 20.54
N GLY A 394 -27.37 13.24 20.87
CA GLY A 394 -28.77 12.78 20.91
C GLY A 394 -29.40 12.47 19.55
N MET A 395 -28.93 13.08 18.45
CA MET A 395 -29.46 12.87 17.11
C MET A 395 -28.74 11.77 16.33
N PHE A 396 -27.45 11.55 16.62
CA PHE A 396 -26.65 10.50 15.96
C PHE A 396 -27.25 9.09 16.12
N GLU A 397 -27.88 8.80 17.25
CA GLU A 397 -28.57 7.53 17.47
C GLU A 397 -29.71 7.30 16.48
N ASN A 398 -30.43 8.36 16.08
CA ASN A 398 -31.47 8.27 15.08
C ASN A 398 -30.88 7.92 13.71
N LYS A 399 -29.67 8.40 13.38
CA LYS A 399 -28.95 8.00 12.16
C LYS A 399 -28.53 6.55 12.18
N VAL A 400 -28.08 6.02 13.33
CA VAL A 400 -27.80 4.58 13.48
C VAL A 400 -29.07 3.75 13.25
N LYS A 401 -30.22 4.17 13.79
CA LYS A 401 -31.52 3.50 13.55
C LYS A 401 -31.97 3.59 12.09
N GLU A 402 -31.78 4.73 11.44
CA GLU A 402 -32.05 4.92 10.01
C GLU A 402 -31.19 3.96 9.15
N TRP A 403 -29.90 3.85 9.46
CA TRP A 403 -29.01 2.90 8.79
C TRP A 403 -29.40 1.45 9.03
N LEU A 404 -29.79 1.08 10.26
CA LEU A 404 -30.31 -0.25 10.59
C LEU A 404 -31.52 -0.60 9.73
N ASN A 405 -32.51 0.29 9.65
CA ASN A 405 -33.71 0.07 8.84
C ASN A 405 -33.37 -0.10 7.35
N HIS A 406 -32.47 0.75 6.81
CA HIS A 406 -31.99 0.58 5.44
C HIS A 406 -31.26 -0.74 5.18
N ILE A 407 -30.54 -1.27 6.17
CA ILE A 407 -29.87 -2.57 6.12
C ILE A 407 -30.91 -3.71 6.18
N PHE A 408 -31.94 -3.58 7.02
CA PHE A 408 -32.99 -4.59 7.17
C PHE A 408 -33.81 -4.76 5.89
N ASP A 409 -33.96 -3.70 5.10
CA ASP A 409 -34.64 -3.75 3.80
C ASP A 409 -33.83 -4.43 2.70
N LYS A 410 -32.54 -4.71 2.91
CA LYS A 410 -31.71 -5.42 1.92
C LYS A 410 -31.98 -6.91 1.95
N ALA A 411 -32.22 -7.50 0.77
CA ALA A 411 -32.67 -8.88 0.60
C ALA A 411 -31.97 -9.93 1.49
N PRO A 412 -30.62 -9.92 1.68
CA PRO A 412 -29.97 -10.91 2.56
C PRO A 412 -30.41 -10.83 4.02
N VAL A 413 -30.51 -9.62 4.59
CA VAL A 413 -30.93 -9.41 5.98
C VAL A 413 -32.44 -9.54 6.08
N LYS A 414 -33.19 -8.97 5.12
CA LYS A 414 -34.64 -9.05 5.05
C LYS A 414 -35.14 -10.49 5.09
N ASN A 415 -34.55 -11.37 4.27
CA ASN A 415 -34.96 -12.77 4.20
C ASN A 415 -34.64 -13.54 5.49
N LEU A 416 -33.50 -13.26 6.12
CA LEU A 416 -33.13 -13.89 7.40
C LEU A 416 -34.03 -13.43 8.54
N LEU A 417 -34.35 -12.14 8.62
CA LEU A 417 -35.31 -11.61 9.59
C LEU A 417 -36.72 -12.18 9.32
N ALA A 418 -37.14 -12.32 8.07
CA ALA A 418 -38.44 -12.93 7.74
C ALA A 418 -38.50 -14.40 8.16
N ALA A 419 -37.43 -15.17 7.90
CA ALA A 419 -37.32 -16.56 8.33
C ALA A 419 -37.29 -16.68 9.87
N TYR A 420 -36.61 -15.76 10.55
CA TYR A 420 -36.61 -15.67 12.01
C TYR A 420 -38.02 -15.45 12.57
N VAL A 421 -38.77 -14.51 12.00
CA VAL A 421 -40.13 -14.20 12.41
C VAL A 421 -41.06 -15.38 12.17
N SER A 422 -41.00 -15.99 10.99
CA SER A 422 -41.82 -17.15 10.64
C SER A 422 -41.59 -18.32 11.59
N GLY A 423 -40.32 -18.64 11.88
CA GLY A 423 -39.94 -19.73 12.78
C GLY A 423 -40.29 -19.49 14.26
N ASN A 424 -40.49 -18.22 14.66
CA ASN A 424 -40.77 -17.83 16.04
C ASN A 424 -42.18 -17.27 16.26
N SER A 425 -43.06 -17.40 15.27
CA SER A 425 -44.41 -16.82 15.28
C SER A 425 -45.28 -17.28 16.47
N ALA A 426 -45.06 -18.50 16.99
CA ALA A 426 -45.75 -19.01 18.20
C ALA A 426 -45.25 -18.40 19.53
N HIS A 427 -44.09 -17.75 19.51
CA HIS A 427 -43.43 -17.20 20.71
C HIS A 427 -43.49 -15.67 20.77
N LEU A 428 -43.51 -15.00 19.62
CA LEU A 428 -43.68 -13.55 19.50
C LEU A 428 -45.10 -13.12 19.97
N GLN A 429 -45.19 -11.95 20.58
CA GLN A 429 -46.48 -11.32 20.94
C GLN A 429 -47.36 -11.18 19.70
N SER A 430 -48.68 -11.37 19.86
CA SER A 430 -49.66 -11.36 18.76
C SER A 430 -49.62 -10.08 17.93
N THR A 431 -49.29 -8.94 18.57
CA THR A 431 -49.09 -7.63 17.93
C THR A 431 -48.04 -7.65 16.82
N TYR A 432 -47.11 -8.61 16.80
CA TYR A 432 -46.08 -8.77 15.77
C TYR A 432 -46.31 -9.94 14.81
N THR A 433 -47.40 -10.71 14.97
CA THR A 433 -47.64 -11.95 14.20
C THR A 433 -49.01 -12.05 13.50
N SER A 434 -50.02 -11.27 13.91
CA SER A 434 -51.36 -11.31 13.29
C SER A 434 -51.57 -10.20 12.24
N GLY A 435 -51.33 -10.49 10.95
CA GLY A 435 -51.80 -9.68 9.82
C GLY A 435 -50.75 -9.38 8.74
N ALA A 436 -51.02 -9.75 7.48
CA ALA A 436 -50.16 -9.44 6.33
C ALA A 436 -50.28 -7.96 5.93
N GLN A 437 -49.71 -7.05 6.72
CA GLN A 437 -49.53 -5.66 6.32
C GLN A 437 -48.09 -5.21 6.61
N ASP A 438 -47.47 -4.52 5.66
CA ASP A 438 -46.13 -3.92 5.75
C ASP A 438 -45.86 -3.17 7.08
N GLY A 439 -46.93 -2.67 7.74
CA GLY A 439 -46.88 -2.03 9.05
C GLY A 439 -46.39 -2.91 10.21
N LEU A 440 -46.70 -4.21 10.24
CA LEU A 440 -46.24 -5.11 11.32
C LEU A 440 -44.74 -5.39 11.22
N TYR A 441 -44.26 -5.63 9.99
CA TYR A 441 -42.84 -5.87 9.73
C TYR A 441 -42.01 -4.64 10.09
N LYS A 442 -42.55 -3.44 9.83
CA LYS A 442 -41.95 -2.17 10.23
C LYS A 442 -41.89 -2.00 11.76
N MET A 443 -42.98 -2.25 12.50
CA MET A 443 -42.98 -2.14 13.96
C MET A 443 -42.00 -3.11 14.62
N LEU A 444 -41.90 -4.34 14.10
CA LEU A 444 -40.92 -5.32 14.57
C LEU A 444 -39.50 -4.86 14.25
N ASN A 445 -39.23 -4.43 13.02
CA ASN A 445 -37.93 -3.92 12.60
C ASN A 445 -37.49 -2.73 13.43
N ASP A 446 -38.38 -1.77 13.69
CA ASP A 446 -38.08 -0.60 14.53
C ASP A 446 -37.72 -1.02 15.97
N LYS A 447 -38.43 -2.00 16.53
CA LYS A 447 -38.13 -2.53 17.87
C LYS A 447 -36.78 -3.28 17.88
N VAL A 448 -36.54 -4.15 16.90
CA VAL A 448 -35.26 -4.88 16.74
C VAL A 448 -34.11 -3.89 16.52
N ALA A 449 -34.29 -2.85 15.69
CA ALA A 449 -33.31 -1.80 15.47
C ALA A 449 -33.01 -1.04 16.77
N SER A 450 -34.03 -0.74 17.57
CA SER A 450 -33.84 -0.11 18.88
C SER A 450 -33.04 -0.99 19.84
N VAL A 451 -33.32 -2.30 19.90
CA VAL A 451 -32.58 -3.23 20.77
C VAL A 451 -31.12 -3.34 20.31
N ILE A 452 -30.88 -3.51 18.99
CA ILE A 452 -29.52 -3.57 18.44
C ILE A 452 -28.76 -2.26 18.72
N SER A 453 -29.38 -1.10 18.46
CA SER A 453 -28.79 0.22 18.73
C SER A 453 -28.40 0.39 20.20
N ASN A 454 -29.30 0.02 21.12
CA ASN A 454 -29.06 0.13 22.56
C ASN A 454 -27.93 -0.78 23.04
N GLU A 455 -27.89 -2.04 22.57
CA GLU A 455 -26.83 -2.97 22.94
C GLU A 455 -25.48 -2.57 22.34
N VAL A 456 -25.46 -2.10 21.09
CA VAL A 456 -24.26 -1.55 20.44
C VAL A 456 -23.73 -0.34 21.22
N LYS A 457 -24.61 0.59 21.60
CA LYS A 457 -24.26 1.76 22.43
C LYS A 457 -23.70 1.34 23.78
N LYS A 458 -24.45 0.53 24.54
CA LYS A 458 -24.09 0.11 25.90
C LYS A 458 -22.77 -0.66 25.96
N LYS A 459 -22.52 -1.53 24.97
CA LYS A 459 -21.34 -2.42 24.99
C LYS A 459 -20.11 -1.79 24.38
N PHE A 460 -20.26 -1.04 23.29
CA PHE A 460 -19.12 -0.59 22.50
C PHE A 460 -18.82 0.90 22.70
N PHE A 461 -19.73 1.65 23.33
CA PHE A 461 -19.61 3.09 23.53
C PHE A 461 -20.08 3.50 24.94
N SER A 462 -19.26 3.23 25.95
CA SER A 462 -19.57 3.48 27.37
C SER A 462 -19.90 4.95 27.71
N GLY A 463 -19.46 5.90 26.90
CA GLY A 463 -19.80 7.33 26.99
C GLY A 463 -20.98 7.79 26.11
N GLY A 464 -21.68 6.85 25.45
CA GLY A 464 -22.63 7.14 24.39
C GLY A 464 -21.98 7.14 23.00
N PHE A 465 -22.81 7.11 21.94
CA PHE A 465 -22.29 7.18 20.58
C PHE A 465 -21.50 8.46 20.33
N PRO A 466 -20.47 8.41 19.47
CA PRO A 466 -19.79 9.61 19.02
C PRO A 466 -20.79 10.50 18.27
N PHE A 467 -20.54 11.81 18.31
CA PHE A 467 -21.42 12.80 17.72
C PHE A 467 -20.60 13.95 17.12
N ALA A 468 -21.20 14.64 16.16
CA ALA A 468 -20.61 15.81 15.53
C ALA A 468 -20.72 17.02 16.47
N THR A 469 -19.60 17.68 16.75
CA THR A 469 -19.57 18.98 17.44
C THR A 469 -19.85 20.07 16.41
N VAL A 470 -21.12 20.43 16.25
CA VAL A 470 -21.57 21.39 15.23
C VAL A 470 -21.31 22.81 15.70
N VAL A 471 -20.70 23.63 14.83
CA VAL A 471 -20.55 25.07 15.04
C VAL A 471 -21.64 25.83 14.31
N GLU A 472 -22.01 26.99 14.86
CA GLU A 472 -22.99 27.90 14.29
C GLU A 472 -22.64 28.33 12.87
N ALA A 473 -23.66 28.52 12.03
CA ALA A 473 -23.51 28.97 10.64
C ALA A 473 -22.79 30.34 10.50
N SER A 474 -22.76 31.14 11.56
CA SER A 474 -22.02 32.40 11.61
C SER A 474 -20.50 32.24 11.74
N ASN A 475 -20.00 31.02 11.97
CA ASN A 475 -18.57 30.77 12.07
C ASN A 475 -17.90 30.86 10.67
N PRO A 476 -16.76 31.57 10.50
CA PRO A 476 -16.03 31.69 9.23
C PRO A 476 -15.45 30.38 8.67
N ASN A 477 -15.58 29.26 9.40
CA ASN A 477 -15.23 27.92 8.92
C ASN A 477 -16.37 26.92 9.15
N SER A 478 -17.62 27.41 9.18
CA SER A 478 -18.77 26.58 9.57
C SER A 478 -18.97 25.39 8.63
N ILE A 479 -18.77 25.55 7.31
CA ILE A 479 -18.89 24.45 6.35
C ILE A 479 -17.81 23.39 6.61
N GLU A 480 -16.53 23.75 6.56
CA GLU A 480 -15.42 22.81 6.75
C GLU A 480 -15.48 22.14 8.13
N HIS A 481 -15.75 22.90 9.19
CA HIS A 481 -15.83 22.37 10.54
C HIS A 481 -16.99 21.38 10.69
N ASN A 482 -18.19 21.73 10.22
CA ASN A 482 -19.37 20.88 10.37
C ASN A 482 -19.26 19.59 9.54
N VAL A 483 -18.72 19.68 8.32
CA VAL A 483 -18.47 18.51 7.46
C VAL A 483 -17.39 17.61 8.07
N LYS A 484 -16.29 18.18 8.60
CA LYS A 484 -15.26 17.42 9.33
C LYS A 484 -15.80 16.78 10.60
N ALA A 485 -16.65 17.48 11.35
CA ALA A 485 -17.26 16.97 12.58
C ALA A 485 -18.17 15.75 12.29
N VAL A 486 -18.97 15.80 11.21
CA VAL A 486 -19.77 14.64 10.76
C VAL A 486 -18.89 13.46 10.38
N LYS A 487 -17.84 13.71 9.58
CA LYS A 487 -16.85 12.68 9.20
C LYS A 487 -16.24 12.02 10.43
N GLN A 488 -15.72 12.83 11.36
CA GLN A 488 -15.10 12.35 12.59
C GLN A 488 -16.06 11.51 13.44
N ALA A 489 -17.31 11.94 13.60
CA ALA A 489 -18.32 11.18 14.34
C ALA A 489 -18.59 9.80 13.70
N CYS A 490 -18.71 9.77 12.37
CA CYS A 490 -18.92 8.53 11.62
C CYS A 490 -17.70 7.60 11.65
N GLU A 491 -16.48 8.13 11.54
CA GLU A 491 -15.23 7.37 11.64
C GLU A 491 -15.05 6.77 13.03
N GLN A 492 -15.25 7.57 14.08
CA GLN A 492 -15.18 7.09 15.47
C GLN A 492 -16.22 5.99 15.74
N PHE A 493 -17.43 6.09 15.18
CA PHE A 493 -18.44 5.05 15.29
C PHE A 493 -18.00 3.78 14.58
N ALA A 494 -17.56 3.90 13.33
CA ALA A 494 -17.11 2.77 12.51
C ALA A 494 -15.89 2.06 13.13
N GLU A 495 -14.94 2.81 13.69
CA GLU A 495 -13.77 2.26 14.39
C GLU A 495 -14.14 1.61 15.72
N GLY A 496 -14.99 2.26 16.53
CA GLY A 496 -15.46 1.71 17.80
C GLY A 496 -16.16 0.38 17.61
N LEU A 497 -17.10 0.33 16.65
CA LEU A 497 -17.82 -0.89 16.30
C LEU A 497 -16.89 -1.91 15.62
N GLY A 498 -15.98 -1.46 14.74
CA GLY A 498 -15.00 -2.33 14.06
C GLY A 498 -14.02 -3.03 15.01
N ARG A 499 -13.53 -2.34 16.06
CA ARG A 499 -12.71 -2.97 17.12
C ARG A 499 -13.49 -4.05 17.86
N ALA A 500 -14.77 -3.78 18.15
CA ALA A 500 -15.64 -4.76 18.79
C ALA A 500 -15.87 -6.01 17.94
N MET A 501 -15.75 -5.92 16.61
CA MET A 501 -15.87 -7.07 15.71
C MET A 501 -14.68 -8.05 15.80
N MET A 502 -13.57 -7.74 16.48
CA MET A 502 -12.49 -8.71 16.75
C MET A 502 -12.97 -9.92 17.59
N HIS A 503 -14.06 -9.75 18.34
CA HIS A 503 -14.74 -10.81 19.09
C HIS A 503 -16.18 -11.06 18.58
N LEU A 504 -16.37 -11.02 17.24
CA LEU A 504 -17.69 -11.02 16.58
C LEU A 504 -18.64 -12.10 17.11
N LYS A 505 -18.19 -13.35 17.31
CA LYS A 505 -19.04 -14.45 17.77
C LYS A 505 -19.66 -14.20 19.15
N ILE A 506 -18.89 -13.68 20.10
CA ILE A 506 -19.36 -13.39 21.47
C ILE A 506 -20.35 -12.21 21.43
N ASN A 507 -20.05 -11.20 20.62
CA ASN A 507 -20.87 -9.99 20.53
C ASN A 507 -22.20 -10.22 19.81
N VAL A 508 -22.22 -11.02 18.75
CA VAL A 508 -23.45 -11.45 18.06
C VAL A 508 -24.34 -12.25 19.00
N HIS A 509 -23.78 -13.21 19.73
CA HIS A 509 -24.53 -14.02 20.68
C HIS A 509 -25.21 -13.15 21.76
N MET A 510 -24.51 -12.13 22.28
CA MET A 510 -25.04 -11.22 23.29
C MET A 510 -26.18 -10.34 22.76
N ILE A 511 -26.05 -9.79 21.54
CA ILE A 511 -27.10 -8.96 20.92
C ILE A 511 -28.34 -9.80 20.64
N VAL A 512 -28.15 -11.02 20.11
CA VAL A 512 -29.24 -11.97 19.86
C VAL A 512 -29.95 -12.35 21.15
N LYS A 513 -29.19 -12.60 22.22
CA LYS A 513 -29.75 -12.85 23.55
C LYS A 513 -30.59 -11.68 24.05
N ALA A 514 -30.10 -10.46 23.92
CA ALA A 514 -30.84 -9.26 24.33
C ALA A 514 -32.16 -9.09 23.56
N ILE A 515 -32.17 -9.37 22.25
CA ILE A 515 -33.40 -9.39 21.45
C ILE A 515 -34.36 -10.46 21.97
N GLY A 516 -33.86 -11.65 22.29
CA GLY A 516 -34.64 -12.76 22.84
C GLY A 516 -35.26 -12.53 24.23
N GLU A 517 -34.65 -11.64 25.01
CA GLU A 517 -35.07 -11.26 26.35
C GLU A 517 -35.97 -10.00 26.36
N GLU A 518 -36.23 -9.41 25.20
CA GLU A 518 -37.07 -8.22 25.08
C GLU A 518 -38.54 -8.55 25.37
N LYS A 519 -39.02 -8.09 26.53
CA LYS A 519 -40.38 -8.38 27.01
C LYS A 519 -41.47 -7.89 26.07
N ASP A 520 -41.25 -6.78 25.38
CA ASP A 520 -42.24 -6.27 24.41
C ASP A 520 -42.39 -7.24 23.22
N LEU A 521 -41.31 -7.93 22.82
CA LEU A 521 -41.34 -8.87 21.70
C LEU A 521 -41.93 -10.24 22.09
N TYR A 522 -41.62 -10.74 23.29
CA TYR A 522 -41.92 -12.13 23.68
C TYR A 522 -42.86 -12.29 24.89
N GLY A 523 -43.13 -11.24 25.67
CA GLY A 523 -43.92 -11.32 26.90
C GLY A 523 -43.39 -12.38 27.87
N SER A 524 -44.21 -13.39 28.19
CA SER A 524 -43.81 -14.52 29.05
C SER A 524 -42.93 -15.58 28.34
N ASN A 525 -42.70 -15.44 27.02
CA ASN A 525 -41.91 -16.38 26.21
C ASN A 525 -40.45 -15.95 26.01
N THR A 526 -39.95 -14.97 26.79
CA THR A 526 -38.55 -14.52 26.71
C THR A 526 -37.57 -15.70 26.77
N GLY A 527 -36.61 -15.73 25.85
CA GLY A 527 -35.59 -16.78 25.74
C GLY A 527 -36.05 -18.10 25.10
N LYS A 528 -37.31 -18.23 24.67
CA LYS A 528 -37.86 -19.46 24.03
C LYS A 528 -37.89 -19.38 22.50
N HIS A 529 -36.99 -18.62 21.87
CA HIS A 529 -36.97 -18.41 20.42
C HIS A 529 -35.84 -19.19 19.75
N ASP A 530 -36.05 -19.65 18.51
CA ASP A 530 -34.99 -20.12 17.63
C ASP A 530 -34.15 -18.93 17.15
N LYS A 531 -32.89 -18.91 17.55
CA LYS A 531 -31.95 -17.82 17.33
C LYS A 531 -31.14 -17.94 16.04
N THR A 532 -31.17 -19.06 15.31
CA THR A 532 -30.22 -19.33 14.21
C THR A 532 -30.28 -18.27 13.11
N ASN A 533 -31.47 -17.94 12.62
CA ASN A 533 -31.63 -16.92 11.56
C ASN A 533 -31.29 -15.51 12.05
N LEU A 534 -31.53 -15.20 13.33
CA LEU A 534 -31.19 -13.91 13.94
C LEU A 534 -29.68 -13.79 14.17
N GLU A 535 -28.99 -14.86 14.57
CA GLU A 535 -27.52 -14.89 14.65
C GLU A 535 -26.90 -14.62 13.26
N SER A 536 -27.43 -15.24 12.21
CA SER A 536 -27.01 -14.97 10.83
C SER A 536 -27.31 -13.52 10.40
N ALA A 537 -28.49 -12.98 10.72
CA ALA A 537 -28.84 -11.60 10.39
C ALA A 537 -27.91 -10.60 11.11
N VAL A 538 -27.68 -10.76 12.41
CA VAL A 538 -26.82 -9.86 13.20
C VAL A 538 -25.36 -9.93 12.74
N ASN A 539 -24.89 -11.11 12.31
CA ASN A 539 -23.57 -11.27 11.66
C ASN A 539 -23.42 -10.43 10.38
N LEU A 540 -24.50 -10.16 9.65
CA LEU A 540 -24.49 -9.31 8.46
C LEU A 540 -24.73 -7.83 8.80
N ILE A 541 -25.56 -7.56 9.81
CA ILE A 541 -25.94 -6.20 10.22
C ILE A 541 -24.75 -5.41 10.77
N LEU A 542 -23.93 -6.01 11.66
CA LEU A 542 -22.83 -5.28 12.29
C LEU A 542 -21.74 -4.82 11.30
N PRO A 543 -21.23 -5.68 10.38
CA PRO A 543 -20.34 -5.22 9.31
C PRO A 543 -21.01 -4.17 8.40
N ALA A 544 -22.28 -4.35 8.06
CA ALA A 544 -23.01 -3.41 7.19
C ALA A 544 -23.16 -2.03 7.86
N LEU A 545 -23.35 -1.97 9.17
CA LEU A 545 -23.37 -0.73 9.95
C LEU A 545 -22.02 0.00 9.94
N VAL A 546 -20.92 -0.74 10.09
CA VAL A 546 -19.57 -0.16 9.94
C VAL A 546 -19.39 0.41 8.53
N GLY A 547 -19.82 -0.34 7.51
CA GLY A 547 -19.80 0.10 6.11
C GLY A 547 -20.62 1.38 5.88
N ALA A 548 -21.86 1.44 6.38
CA ALA A 548 -22.74 2.59 6.24
C ALA A 548 -22.15 3.86 6.88
N ALA A 549 -21.62 3.75 8.11
CA ALA A 549 -20.99 4.87 8.78
C ALA A 549 -19.74 5.36 8.04
N LYS A 550 -18.85 4.45 7.58
CA LYS A 550 -17.69 4.82 6.76
C LYS A 550 -18.10 5.52 5.47
N GLN A 551 -19.06 4.94 4.76
CA GLN A 551 -19.54 5.50 3.50
C GLN A 551 -20.10 6.92 3.68
N VAL A 552 -20.91 7.16 4.72
CA VAL A 552 -21.42 8.51 5.02
C VAL A 552 -20.28 9.46 5.35
N GLY A 553 -19.33 9.05 6.21
CA GLY A 553 -18.16 9.85 6.56
C GLY A 553 -17.30 10.22 5.35
N GLU A 554 -17.02 9.25 4.47
CA GLU A 554 -16.24 9.44 3.24
C GLU A 554 -16.97 10.29 2.21
N THR A 555 -18.27 10.07 2.01
CA THR A 555 -19.09 10.85 1.06
C THR A 555 -19.15 12.32 1.48
N VAL A 556 -19.34 12.57 2.79
CA VAL A 556 -19.32 13.92 3.35
C VAL A 556 -17.89 14.51 3.26
N ALA A 557 -16.84 13.68 3.41
CA ALA A 557 -15.45 14.09 3.24
C ALA A 557 -15.10 14.56 1.82
N LEU A 558 -15.81 14.08 0.77
CA LEU A 558 -15.64 14.60 -0.60
C LEU A 558 -15.95 16.10 -0.68
N PHE A 559 -16.86 16.58 0.19
CA PHE A 559 -17.17 18.00 0.35
C PHE A 559 -16.27 18.71 1.38
N ALA A 560 -15.30 18.02 2.01
CA ALA A 560 -14.34 18.52 3.03
C ALA A 560 -12.84 18.34 2.68
N GLY A 561 -12.45 17.75 1.54
CA GLY A 561 -11.05 17.58 1.12
C GLY A 561 -10.33 18.89 0.71
N ASP A 562 -9.16 18.83 0.07
CA ASP A 562 -8.38 20.02 -0.37
C ASP A 562 -9.15 21.00 -1.29
N ASN A 563 -10.25 20.55 -1.90
CA ASN A 563 -11.17 21.38 -2.69
C ASN A 563 -12.28 22.04 -1.86
N ALA A 564 -12.52 21.62 -0.62
CA ALA A 564 -13.54 22.15 0.27
C ALA A 564 -13.13 23.45 0.93
N SER A 565 -11.86 23.58 1.32
CA SER A 565 -11.30 24.87 1.76
C SER A 565 -11.31 25.88 0.60
N LYS A 566 -11.28 25.43 -0.66
CA LYS A 566 -11.55 26.29 -1.83
C LYS A 566 -13.05 26.59 -1.99
N MET A 567 -13.92 25.59 -1.94
CA MET A 567 -15.38 25.77 -2.08
C MET A 567 -15.94 26.68 -0.97
N GLN A 568 -15.57 26.44 0.28
CA GLN A 568 -15.92 27.30 1.40
C GLN A 568 -15.37 28.71 1.18
N ARG A 569 -14.07 28.86 0.89
CA ARG A 569 -13.49 30.18 0.64
C ARG A 569 -14.19 30.91 -0.51
N TYR A 570 -14.58 30.21 -1.58
CA TYR A 570 -15.33 30.79 -2.68
C TYR A 570 -16.75 31.16 -2.26
N VAL A 571 -17.46 30.31 -1.52
CA VAL A 571 -18.83 30.59 -1.03
C VAL A 571 -18.82 31.76 -0.05
N GLU A 572 -17.88 31.80 0.90
CA GLU A 572 -17.76 32.86 1.90
C GLU A 572 -17.27 34.18 1.28
N GLN A 573 -16.26 34.13 0.41
CA GLN A 573 -15.80 35.32 -0.31
C GLN A 573 -16.90 35.87 -1.22
N THR A 574 -17.58 35.03 -1.99
CA THR A 574 -18.68 35.47 -2.87
C THR A 574 -19.85 36.01 -2.05
N LEU A 575 -20.16 35.41 -0.89
CA LEU A 575 -21.18 35.92 0.02
C LEU A 575 -20.78 37.28 0.62
N ALA A 576 -19.50 37.46 0.98
CA ALA A 576 -18.97 38.73 1.47
C ALA A 576 -18.99 39.81 0.39
N ASP A 577 -18.53 39.50 -0.82
CA ASP A 577 -18.53 40.39 -1.98
C ASP A 577 -19.97 40.78 -2.37
N ALA A 578 -20.90 39.83 -2.38
CA ALA A 578 -22.31 40.08 -2.65
C ALA A 578 -22.96 40.96 -1.56
N LYS A 579 -22.65 40.76 -0.27
CA LYS A 579 -23.12 41.64 0.82
C LYS A 579 -22.54 43.05 0.71
N GLN A 580 -21.26 43.17 0.33
CA GLN A 580 -20.62 44.46 0.13
C GLN A 580 -21.26 45.21 -1.05
N LEU A 581 -21.54 44.49 -2.15
CA LEU A 581 -22.25 45.05 -3.30
C LEU A 581 -23.67 45.48 -2.94
N ASP A 582 -24.41 44.65 -2.20
CA ASP A 582 -25.75 44.98 -1.69
C ASP A 582 -25.73 46.26 -0.85
N SER A 583 -24.78 46.37 0.09
CA SER A 583 -24.60 47.59 0.91
C SER A 583 -24.24 48.82 0.07
N ASN A 584 -23.42 48.67 -0.96
CA ASN A 584 -23.09 49.77 -1.87
C ASN A 584 -24.31 50.21 -2.69
N LEU A 585 -25.16 49.27 -3.11
CA LEU A 585 -26.42 49.56 -3.81
C LEU A 585 -27.46 50.21 -2.89
N GLU A 586 -27.54 49.78 -1.62
CA GLU A 586 -28.36 50.45 -0.59
C GLU A 586 -27.95 51.92 -0.44
N LYS A 587 -26.65 52.19 -0.34
CA LYS A 587 -26.13 53.57 -0.30
C LYS A 587 -26.45 54.36 -1.56
N ALA A 588 -26.32 53.76 -2.75
CA ALA A 588 -26.66 54.41 -4.01
C ALA A 588 -28.16 54.78 -4.08
N LEU A 589 -29.02 53.98 -3.44
CA LEU A 589 -30.47 54.16 -3.32
C LEU A 589 -30.88 55.00 -2.08
N GLY A 590 -29.94 55.44 -1.24
CA GLY A 590 -30.23 56.19 -0.02
C GLY A 590 -30.89 55.37 1.11
N LEU A 591 -30.88 54.03 0.99
CA LEU A 591 -31.40 53.10 1.99
C LEU A 591 -30.39 52.98 3.15
N SER A 592 -30.84 53.05 4.40
CA SER A 592 -29.99 52.80 5.57
C SER A 592 -29.77 51.31 5.75
N ALA A 593 -28.50 50.91 5.93
CA ALA A 593 -28.11 49.53 6.16
C ALA A 593 -28.75 48.99 7.44
N GLY A 594 -29.69 48.06 7.31
CA GLY A 594 -30.45 47.49 8.41
C GLY A 594 -31.65 48.35 8.79
N GLY A 595 -32.83 47.97 8.29
CA GLY A 595 -34.09 48.59 8.67
C GLY A 595 -34.38 48.39 10.16
N ILE A 596 -33.99 49.37 10.97
CA ILE A 596 -34.63 49.89 12.19
C ILE A 596 -33.91 51.22 12.44
N GLY A 597 -34.46 52.32 11.93
CA GLY A 597 -34.02 53.68 12.23
C GLY A 597 -35.23 54.61 12.14
N PRO A 598 -35.35 55.66 12.97
CA PRO A 598 -36.52 56.53 12.98
C PRO A 598 -36.75 57.15 11.59
N PRO A 599 -38.01 57.36 11.17
CA PRO A 599 -38.31 57.99 9.88
C PRO A 599 -37.73 59.40 9.86
N GLY A 600 -36.63 59.60 9.13
CA GLY A 600 -35.98 60.92 9.03
C GLY A 600 -34.53 60.96 8.55
N SER A 601 -33.76 59.87 8.65
CA SER A 601 -32.36 59.85 8.15
C SER A 601 -32.21 59.05 6.84
N SER A 602 -32.84 59.52 5.76
CA SER A 602 -32.56 59.01 4.42
C SER A 602 -31.15 59.44 4.03
N GLY A 603 -30.28 58.49 3.68
CA GLY A 603 -29.06 58.82 2.95
C GLY A 603 -29.42 59.51 1.63
N THR A 604 -28.48 60.23 1.03
CA THR A 604 -28.68 60.77 -0.32
C THR A 604 -28.92 59.63 -1.30
N ASN A 605 -30.09 59.59 -1.94
CA ASN A 605 -30.33 58.69 -3.07
C ASN A 605 -29.66 59.29 -4.32
N TYR A 606 -28.49 58.77 -4.65
CA TYR A 606 -27.69 59.25 -5.78
C TYR A 606 -28.34 58.90 -7.13
N ALA A 607 -29.04 57.76 -7.22
CA ALA A 607 -29.78 57.39 -8.43
C ALA A 607 -30.93 58.38 -8.69
N ASP A 608 -31.67 58.74 -7.64
CA ASP A 608 -32.77 59.71 -7.71
C ASP A 608 -32.28 61.13 -8.03
N LYS A 609 -31.10 61.51 -7.54
CA LYS A 609 -30.46 62.79 -7.93
C LYS A 609 -30.12 62.84 -9.41
N VAL A 610 -29.70 61.73 -10.02
CA VAL A 610 -29.45 61.66 -11.48
C VAL A 610 -30.76 61.81 -12.25
N ASP A 611 -31.79 61.07 -11.86
CA ASP A 611 -33.13 61.17 -12.48
C ASP A 611 -33.71 62.59 -12.33
N THR A 612 -33.55 63.21 -11.15
CA THR A 612 -33.96 64.59 -10.88
C THR A 612 -33.18 65.59 -11.73
N ALA A 613 -31.86 65.46 -11.85
CA ALA A 613 -31.05 66.34 -12.67
C ALA A 613 -31.44 66.29 -14.16
N ILE A 614 -31.74 65.09 -14.68
CA ILE A 614 -32.23 64.92 -16.07
C ILE A 614 -33.57 65.65 -16.26
N ASN A 615 -34.50 65.51 -15.32
CA ASN A 615 -35.80 66.19 -15.38
C ASN A 615 -35.70 67.71 -15.19
N GLU A 616 -34.74 68.18 -14.38
CA GLU A 616 -34.55 69.60 -14.10
C GLU A 616 -34.03 70.38 -15.31
N VAL A 617 -33.32 69.73 -16.24
CA VAL A 617 -32.94 70.33 -17.54
C VAL A 617 -34.19 70.76 -18.32
N THR A 618 -35.18 69.87 -18.44
CA THR A 618 -36.45 70.18 -19.12
C THR A 618 -37.23 71.28 -18.39
N ARG A 619 -37.27 71.27 -17.04
CA ARG A 619 -37.91 72.34 -16.26
C ARG A 619 -37.20 73.67 -16.44
N THR A 620 -35.88 73.71 -16.38
CA THR A 620 -35.07 74.93 -16.51
C THR A 620 -35.23 75.56 -17.88
N VAL A 621 -35.15 74.77 -18.95
CA VAL A 621 -35.35 75.26 -20.32
C VAL A 621 -36.78 75.78 -20.52
N THR A 622 -37.77 75.07 -19.98
CA THR A 622 -39.18 75.51 -20.07
C THR A 622 -39.45 76.77 -19.25
N ALA A 623 -38.81 76.93 -18.09
CA ALA A 623 -38.92 78.11 -17.26
C ALA A 623 -38.22 79.33 -17.87
N GLN A 624 -37.04 79.14 -18.49
CA GLN A 624 -36.31 80.23 -19.15
C GLN A 624 -36.94 80.65 -20.49
N LEU A 625 -37.60 79.73 -21.20
CA LEU A 625 -38.31 79.98 -22.45
C LEU A 625 -39.80 79.62 -22.32
N PRO A 626 -40.59 80.39 -21.56
CA PRO A 626 -42.00 80.09 -21.35
C PRO A 626 -42.80 80.23 -22.65
N PRO A 627 -43.85 79.42 -22.85
CA PRO A 627 -44.67 79.50 -24.05
C PRO A 627 -45.43 80.83 -24.12
N ASP A 628 -45.60 81.37 -25.34
CA ASP A 628 -46.56 82.44 -25.60
C ASP A 628 -47.93 81.87 -26.03
N ASN A 629 -48.91 82.76 -26.26
CA ASN A 629 -50.28 82.37 -26.61
C ASN A 629 -50.44 81.82 -28.04
N ASP A 630 -49.42 81.96 -28.90
CA ASP A 630 -49.46 81.60 -30.32
C ASP A 630 -48.54 80.41 -30.66
N GLY A 631 -48.03 79.70 -29.64
CA GLY A 631 -47.17 78.52 -29.81
C GLY A 631 -45.67 78.80 -29.99
N GLY A 632 -45.25 80.05 -29.79
CA GLY A 632 -43.86 80.51 -29.73
C GLY A 632 -43.30 80.61 -28.31
N VAL A 633 -42.16 81.31 -28.14
CA VAL A 633 -41.52 81.55 -26.84
C VAL A 633 -41.58 83.02 -26.45
N GLN A 634 -41.88 83.31 -25.18
CA GLN A 634 -41.78 84.65 -24.64
C GLN A 634 -40.32 85.03 -24.36
N LEU A 635 -39.95 86.27 -24.65
CA LEU A 635 -38.62 86.82 -24.37
C LEU A 635 -38.52 87.52 -23.00
N THR A 636 -39.51 87.32 -22.13
CA THR A 636 -39.67 88.03 -20.85
C THR A 636 -38.51 87.82 -19.87
N ASN A 637 -37.82 86.67 -19.93
CA ASN A 637 -36.63 86.38 -19.14
C ASN A 637 -35.31 86.92 -19.73
N PHE A 638 -35.30 87.47 -20.95
CA PHE A 638 -34.14 88.16 -21.54
C PHE A 638 -34.03 89.61 -21.04
N THR A 639 -34.21 89.83 -19.74
CA THR A 639 -34.48 91.14 -19.15
C THR A 639 -33.25 92.04 -18.96
N TYR A 640 -32.18 91.90 -19.76
CA TYR A 640 -30.97 92.71 -19.60
C TYR A 640 -30.28 93.25 -20.88
N SER A 641 -30.83 93.07 -22.09
CA SER A 641 -30.21 93.66 -23.31
C SER A 641 -30.90 94.91 -23.87
N PHE A 642 -31.95 95.45 -23.22
CA PHE A 642 -32.58 96.71 -23.62
C PHE A 642 -32.87 97.73 -22.49
N ALA A 643 -32.40 97.51 -21.25
CA ALA A 643 -32.59 98.44 -20.12
C ALA A 643 -31.27 98.93 -19.50
N ARG A 644 -31.22 100.23 -19.14
CA ARG A 644 -30.01 100.97 -18.69
C ARG A 644 -29.38 100.39 -17.41
N PRO A 645 -28.05 100.51 -17.26
CA PRO A 645 -27.39 100.48 -15.97
C PRO A 645 -27.55 101.86 -15.30
N ASN A 646 -28.08 101.94 -14.08
CA ASN A 646 -27.97 103.15 -13.28
C ASN A 646 -27.07 102.92 -12.07
N GLY A 647 -25.89 103.53 -12.12
CA GLY A 647 -25.26 104.09 -10.93
C GLY A 647 -26.09 105.27 -10.42
N ARG A 648 -26.47 105.18 -9.15
CA ARG A 648 -27.06 106.15 -8.22
C ARG A 648 -27.28 107.60 -8.70
N GLY A 649 -28.55 108.05 -8.56
CA GLY A 649 -28.94 109.45 -8.43
C GLY A 649 -30.38 109.71 -8.87
N ARG A 650 -31.32 109.78 -7.92
CA ARG A 650 -32.75 110.19 -8.01
C ARG A 650 -33.01 111.35 -9.00
N GLN A 651 -34.16 111.51 -9.66
CA GLN A 651 -35.40 110.74 -9.87
C GLN A 651 -36.05 111.40 -11.11
N ALA A 652 -36.17 110.69 -12.23
CA ALA A 652 -36.74 111.23 -13.48
C ALA A 652 -37.86 110.30 -13.95
N THR A 653 -39.09 110.78 -13.85
CA THR A 653 -40.27 110.21 -14.50
C THR A 653 -40.35 110.76 -15.92
N ASP A 654 -40.66 109.88 -16.88
CA ASP A 654 -40.66 110.02 -18.35
C ASP A 654 -39.31 109.86 -19.07
N ALA A 655 -38.95 108.60 -19.36
CA ALA A 655 -37.89 108.27 -20.31
C ALA A 655 -38.29 107.06 -21.19
N LYS A 656 -38.27 107.30 -22.51
CA LYS A 656 -38.60 106.37 -23.60
C LYS A 656 -37.63 105.18 -23.73
N SER A 657 -38.15 104.02 -24.12
CA SER A 657 -37.43 102.79 -24.47
C SER A 657 -36.61 102.93 -25.76
N ARG A 658 -35.63 102.03 -26.02
CA ARG A 658 -34.80 102.07 -27.24
C ARG A 658 -35.60 101.89 -28.54
N LYS A 659 -36.81 101.29 -28.49
CA LYS A 659 -37.75 101.22 -29.63
C LYS A 659 -38.40 102.58 -29.88
N GLU A 660 -38.79 103.29 -28.83
CA GLU A 660 -39.38 104.63 -28.91
C GLU A 660 -38.35 105.71 -29.33
N ILE A 661 -37.07 105.55 -28.97
CA ILE A 661 -35.97 106.41 -29.44
C ILE A 661 -35.74 106.27 -30.96
N LEU A 662 -35.94 105.07 -31.50
CA LEU A 662 -35.82 104.80 -32.94
C LEU A 662 -37.02 105.36 -33.72
N ASP A 663 -38.22 105.31 -33.13
CA ASP A 663 -39.44 105.92 -33.72
C ASP A 663 -39.40 107.46 -33.72
N ASP A 664 -38.77 108.10 -32.73
CA ASP A 664 -38.63 109.56 -32.65
C ASP A 664 -37.65 110.12 -33.71
N ALA A 665 -36.54 109.43 -33.96
CA ALA A 665 -35.54 109.83 -34.96
C ALA A 665 -36.08 109.81 -36.41
N ILE A 666 -37.06 108.94 -36.69
CA ILE A 666 -37.74 108.84 -37.99
C ILE A 666 -38.70 110.03 -38.20
N ASN A 667 -39.27 110.59 -37.12
CA ASN A 667 -40.18 111.73 -37.20
C ASN A 667 -39.45 113.09 -37.32
N ASP A 668 -38.24 113.23 -36.75
CA ASP A 668 -37.43 114.48 -36.84
C ASP A 668 -36.91 114.77 -38.27
N PHE A 669 -36.78 113.75 -39.12
CA PHE A 669 -36.38 113.91 -40.53
C PHE A 669 -37.50 114.49 -41.42
N LYS A 670 -38.77 114.38 -40.98
CA LYS A 670 -39.95 114.84 -41.73
C LYS A 670 -40.21 116.34 -41.56
N SER A 671 -39.73 116.97 -40.48
CA SER A 671 -40.03 118.38 -40.17
C SER A 671 -39.00 119.39 -40.74
N LYS A 672 -37.77 118.96 -41.09
CA LYS A 672 -36.67 119.86 -41.47
C LYS A 672 -36.54 120.20 -42.97
N VAL A 673 -37.38 119.68 -43.85
CA VAL A 673 -37.21 119.81 -45.33
C VAL A 673 -38.28 120.68 -46.00
N VAL A 674 -39.37 121.05 -45.32
CA VAL A 674 -40.58 121.57 -46.00
C VAL A 674 -40.69 123.11 -46.03
N ASP A 675 -40.08 123.85 -45.11
CA ASP A 675 -40.50 125.26 -44.90
C ASP A 675 -39.53 126.37 -45.41
N ASP A 676 -38.32 126.07 -45.91
CA ASP A 676 -37.30 127.12 -46.18
C ASP A 676 -36.89 127.36 -47.66
N ALA A 677 -37.49 126.68 -48.67
CA ALA A 677 -36.92 126.65 -50.04
C ALA A 677 -37.80 127.18 -51.20
N LEU A 678 -38.89 127.93 -50.99
CA LEU A 678 -39.79 128.37 -52.08
C LEU A 678 -40.31 129.82 -51.96
N SER A 679 -39.44 130.83 -52.01
CA SER A 679 -39.86 132.25 -52.08
C SER A 679 -39.41 133.05 -53.31
N SER A 680 -38.89 132.45 -54.39
CA SER A 680 -38.43 133.22 -55.56
C SER A 680 -38.74 132.57 -56.93
N ILE A 681 -39.96 132.04 -57.08
CA ILE A 681 -40.54 131.62 -58.38
C ILE A 681 -40.65 132.80 -59.37
N ASP A 682 -40.53 134.04 -58.94
CA ASP A 682 -40.54 135.20 -59.85
C ASP A 682 -39.22 135.43 -60.62
N SER A 683 -38.15 134.68 -60.28
CA SER A 683 -36.89 134.67 -61.05
C SER A 683 -36.87 133.67 -62.22
N LEU A 684 -37.98 132.98 -62.51
CA LEU A 684 -38.57 132.96 -63.86
C LEU A 684 -37.74 132.58 -65.10
N LYS A 685 -38.11 133.15 -66.23
CA LYS A 685 -37.29 134.27 -66.68
C LYS A 685 -36.06 133.93 -67.53
N SER A 686 -34.90 134.13 -66.90
CA SER A 686 -33.62 134.38 -67.58
C SER A 686 -32.63 133.21 -67.55
N GLN A 687 -32.91 132.10 -66.84
CA GLN A 687 -32.00 130.94 -66.81
C GLN A 687 -32.32 129.87 -67.86
N VAL A 688 -33.49 129.93 -68.50
CA VAL A 688 -33.91 128.97 -69.55
C VAL A 688 -33.05 129.09 -70.82
N GLU A 689 -32.47 130.26 -71.08
CA GLU A 689 -31.50 130.46 -72.17
C GLU A 689 -30.10 129.87 -71.85
N GLN A 690 -29.82 129.52 -70.58
CA GLN A 690 -28.54 128.92 -70.13
C GLN A 690 -28.57 127.37 -70.10
N GLN A 691 -29.74 126.73 -70.15
CA GLN A 691 -29.95 125.28 -70.00
C GLN A 691 -29.70 124.44 -71.28
N VAL A 692 -29.54 125.05 -72.46
CA VAL A 692 -29.17 124.30 -73.68
C VAL A 692 -27.74 123.74 -73.60
N GLY A 693 -26.84 124.35 -72.84
CA GLY A 693 -25.52 123.80 -72.51
C GLY A 693 -25.55 122.66 -71.47
N VAL A 694 -26.64 122.53 -70.70
CA VAL A 694 -26.81 121.57 -69.61
C VAL A 694 -27.31 120.20 -70.12
N VAL A 695 -27.99 120.15 -71.26
CA VAL A 695 -28.46 118.90 -71.90
C VAL A 695 -27.29 118.04 -72.40
N THR A 696 -26.22 118.67 -72.91
CA THR A 696 -24.97 117.97 -73.26
C THR A 696 -24.27 117.38 -72.03
N THR A 697 -24.38 118.05 -70.88
CA THR A 697 -23.82 117.59 -69.59
C THR A 697 -24.63 116.44 -68.99
N HIS A 698 -25.97 116.47 -69.03
CA HIS A 698 -26.82 115.40 -68.48
C HIS A 698 -26.73 114.08 -69.24
N VAL A 699 -26.52 114.10 -70.57
CA VAL A 699 -26.26 112.86 -71.34
C VAL A 699 -24.90 112.25 -70.93
N THR A 700 -23.93 113.09 -70.56
CA THR A 700 -22.64 112.67 -70.02
C THR A 700 -22.76 112.15 -68.58
N GLU A 701 -23.61 112.75 -67.74
CA GLU A 701 -23.88 112.29 -66.37
C GLU A 701 -24.72 111.01 -66.30
N LEU A 702 -25.70 110.83 -67.20
CA LEU A 702 -26.48 109.58 -67.31
C LEU A 702 -25.58 108.41 -67.74
N ARG A 703 -24.62 108.67 -68.64
CA ARG A 703 -23.59 107.72 -69.02
C ARG A 703 -22.70 107.32 -67.82
N GLU A 704 -22.28 108.28 -67.00
CA GLU A 704 -21.51 108.01 -65.78
C GLU A 704 -22.33 107.35 -64.67
N ALA A 705 -23.63 107.62 -64.55
CA ALA A 705 -24.52 106.95 -63.61
C ALA A 705 -24.75 105.47 -63.98
N ILE A 706 -24.97 105.17 -65.27
CA ILE A 706 -25.08 103.78 -65.77
C ILE A 706 -23.73 103.07 -65.60
N LYS A 707 -22.61 103.75 -65.83
CA LYS A 707 -21.25 103.24 -65.59
C LYS A 707 -21.04 102.88 -64.12
N ARG A 708 -21.41 103.75 -63.17
CA ARG A 708 -21.33 103.49 -61.72
C ARG A 708 -22.21 102.31 -61.27
N ILE A 709 -23.44 102.20 -61.77
CA ILE A 709 -24.36 101.10 -61.43
C ILE A 709 -23.86 99.78 -62.05
N GLY A 710 -23.35 99.80 -63.28
CA GLY A 710 -22.73 98.64 -63.92
C GLY A 710 -21.52 98.11 -63.15
N TYR A 711 -20.62 99.00 -62.71
CA TYR A 711 -19.49 98.62 -61.85
C TYR A 711 -19.92 98.15 -60.45
N TYR A 712 -20.99 98.72 -59.87
CA TYR A 712 -21.53 98.24 -58.60
C TYR A 712 -22.15 96.84 -58.71
N ALA A 713 -22.93 96.58 -59.76
CA ALA A 713 -23.49 95.25 -60.05
C ALA A 713 -22.37 94.21 -60.31
N LYS A 714 -21.31 94.61 -61.01
CA LYS A 714 -20.08 93.82 -61.19
C LYS A 714 -19.42 93.50 -59.84
N GLY A 715 -19.33 94.48 -58.95
CA GLY A 715 -18.82 94.30 -57.58
C GLY A 715 -19.65 93.30 -56.76
N GLN A 716 -20.98 93.41 -56.78
CA GLN A 716 -21.87 92.49 -56.07
C GLN A 716 -21.84 91.05 -56.65
N LEU A 717 -21.72 90.90 -57.98
CA LEU A 717 -21.53 89.60 -58.62
C LEU A 717 -20.18 88.98 -58.24
N ASN A 718 -19.13 89.79 -58.13
CA ASN A 718 -17.83 89.36 -57.62
C ASN A 718 -17.90 88.97 -56.15
N ASP A 719 -18.58 89.73 -55.28
CA ASP A 719 -18.75 89.38 -53.87
C ASP A 719 -19.52 88.06 -53.70
N LEU A 720 -20.57 87.82 -54.49
CA LEU A 720 -21.33 86.56 -54.48
C LEU A 720 -20.46 85.38 -54.94
N LYS A 721 -19.66 85.58 -56.00
CA LYS A 721 -18.73 84.59 -56.54
C LYS A 721 -17.60 84.28 -55.55
N ASP A 722 -16.98 85.30 -54.98
CA ASP A 722 -15.80 85.20 -54.12
C ASP A 722 -16.14 84.72 -52.70
N LYS A 723 -17.39 84.92 -52.25
CA LYS A 723 -17.85 84.44 -50.94
C LYS A 723 -18.44 83.04 -50.98
N TYR A 724 -19.35 82.76 -51.92
CA TYR A 724 -20.16 81.52 -51.90
C TYR A 724 -19.78 80.48 -52.97
N PHE A 725 -19.07 80.88 -54.04
CA PHE A 725 -18.68 80.00 -55.16
C PHE A 725 -17.17 79.92 -55.38
N LYS A 726 -16.36 80.52 -54.50
CA LYS A 726 -14.90 80.45 -54.56
C LYS A 726 -14.46 78.99 -54.56
N LYS A 727 -13.49 78.65 -55.42
CA LYS A 727 -12.92 77.30 -55.49
C LYS A 727 -12.32 76.95 -54.13
N TYR A 728 -12.72 75.81 -53.60
CA TYR A 728 -12.19 75.31 -52.33
C TYR A 728 -10.85 74.61 -52.58
N ASP A 729 -9.80 75.07 -51.90
CA ASP A 729 -8.50 74.40 -51.83
C ASP A 729 -8.25 73.96 -50.39
N SER A 730 -8.03 72.65 -50.21
CA SER A 730 -7.69 72.04 -48.93
C SER A 730 -6.42 72.61 -48.28
N ALA A 731 -5.52 73.24 -49.04
CA ALA A 731 -4.30 73.87 -48.54
C ALA A 731 -4.52 75.27 -47.92
N SER A 732 -5.68 75.92 -48.15
CA SER A 732 -6.04 77.22 -47.53
C SER A 732 -7.53 77.30 -47.16
N PRO A 733 -7.98 76.56 -46.13
CA PRO A 733 -9.39 76.37 -45.82
C PRO A 733 -10.11 77.62 -45.27
N LYS A 734 -9.38 78.64 -44.81
CA LYS A 734 -9.97 79.84 -44.17
C LYS A 734 -10.65 80.77 -45.18
N GLU A 735 -10.22 80.76 -46.43
CA GLU A 735 -10.68 81.76 -47.41
C GLU A 735 -11.95 81.36 -48.19
N ALA A 736 -12.39 80.11 -48.08
CA ALA A 736 -13.58 79.58 -48.76
C ALA A 736 -14.51 78.82 -47.80
N ALA A 737 -14.49 79.18 -46.51
CA ALA A 737 -15.21 78.46 -45.46
C ALA A 737 -16.74 78.47 -45.62
N GLU A 738 -17.27 79.53 -46.24
CA GLU A 738 -18.70 79.73 -46.54
C GLU A 738 -19.07 79.30 -47.98
N SER A 739 -18.12 78.73 -48.74
CA SER A 739 -18.33 78.31 -50.13
C SER A 739 -19.05 76.96 -50.22
N ILE A 740 -20.00 76.84 -51.14
CA ILE A 740 -20.70 75.57 -51.42
C ILE A 740 -19.75 74.48 -51.95
N ASN A 741 -18.62 74.87 -52.55
CA ASN A 741 -17.57 73.96 -52.99
C ASN A 741 -16.89 73.24 -51.82
N LYS A 742 -16.88 73.84 -50.61
CA LYS A 742 -16.38 73.18 -49.40
C LYS A 742 -17.31 72.04 -48.98
N ILE A 743 -18.63 72.27 -48.97
CA ILE A 743 -19.62 71.21 -48.67
C ILE A 743 -19.49 70.05 -49.66
N HIS A 744 -19.32 70.35 -50.95
CA HIS A 744 -19.06 69.34 -51.97
C HIS A 744 -17.76 68.54 -51.69
N SER A 745 -16.70 69.21 -51.25
CA SER A 745 -15.44 68.57 -50.84
C SER A 745 -15.59 67.72 -49.58
N ASP A 746 -16.25 68.22 -48.53
CA ASP A 746 -16.46 67.52 -47.26
C ASP A 746 -17.28 66.23 -47.47
N LEU A 747 -18.32 66.28 -48.32
CA LEU A 747 -19.09 65.09 -48.71
C LEU A 747 -18.27 64.10 -49.55
N SER A 748 -17.40 64.60 -50.43
CA SER A 748 -16.46 63.78 -51.20
C SER A 748 -15.41 63.10 -50.30
N GLU A 749 -14.98 63.76 -49.22
CA GLU A 749 -14.08 63.18 -48.23
C GLU A 749 -14.79 62.14 -47.36
N LEU A 750 -16.04 62.42 -46.95
CA LEU A 750 -16.88 61.44 -46.25
C LEU A 750 -17.07 60.17 -47.07
N GLN A 751 -17.29 60.29 -48.38
CA GLN A 751 -17.34 59.17 -49.31
C GLN A 751 -16.03 58.36 -49.30
N LYS A 752 -14.88 59.03 -49.35
CA LYS A 752 -13.56 58.36 -49.29
C LYS A 752 -13.36 57.63 -47.96
N LYS A 753 -13.75 58.23 -46.84
CA LYS A 753 -13.66 57.64 -45.50
C LYS A 753 -14.58 56.43 -45.32
N LEU A 754 -15.79 56.47 -45.89
CA LEU A 754 -16.70 55.33 -45.89
C LEU A 754 -16.10 54.11 -46.64
N GLU A 755 -15.42 54.37 -47.77
CA GLU A 755 -14.76 53.33 -48.56
C GLU A 755 -13.49 52.77 -47.88
N SER A 756 -12.67 53.66 -47.31
CA SER A 756 -11.37 53.29 -46.74
C SER A 756 -11.44 52.75 -45.30
N GLY A 757 -12.53 53.00 -44.58
CA GLY A 757 -12.78 52.48 -43.22
C GLY A 757 -13.84 51.37 -43.21
N PRO A 758 -15.12 51.66 -42.89
CA PRO A 758 -16.13 50.63 -42.62
C PRO A 758 -16.30 49.58 -43.73
N ILE A 759 -16.29 49.99 -45.01
CA ILE A 759 -16.42 49.07 -46.14
C ILE A 759 -15.17 48.17 -46.27
N LYS A 760 -13.98 48.73 -46.10
CA LYS A 760 -12.71 47.98 -46.14
C LYS A 760 -12.63 46.98 -45.00
N ASP A 761 -13.02 47.38 -43.79
CA ASP A 761 -12.99 46.52 -42.60
C ASP A 761 -14.00 45.38 -42.71
N ALA A 762 -15.23 45.67 -43.17
CA ALA A 762 -16.24 44.64 -43.42
C ALA A 762 -15.78 43.64 -44.51
N LYS A 763 -15.16 44.12 -45.61
CA LYS A 763 -14.53 43.25 -46.62
C LYS A 763 -13.41 42.40 -46.05
N ASN A 764 -12.53 42.98 -45.23
CA ASN A 764 -11.43 42.24 -44.59
C ASN A 764 -11.93 41.18 -43.60
N PHE A 765 -13.05 41.43 -42.92
CA PHE A 765 -13.67 40.47 -42.01
C PHE A 765 -14.28 39.27 -42.76
N THR A 766 -14.98 39.52 -43.88
CA THR A 766 -15.71 38.48 -44.62
C THR A 766 -14.84 37.70 -45.61
N ARG A 767 -13.74 38.29 -46.10
CA ARG A 767 -12.81 37.66 -47.05
C ARG A 767 -12.31 36.29 -46.58
N ILE A 768 -12.05 35.41 -47.54
CA ILE A 768 -11.32 34.15 -47.31
C ILE A 768 -9.91 34.49 -46.81
N ALA A 769 -9.49 33.84 -45.72
CA ALA A 769 -8.26 34.19 -44.99
C ALA A 769 -8.24 35.65 -44.50
N GLY A 770 -9.42 36.22 -44.28
CA GLY A 770 -9.61 37.50 -43.60
C GLY A 770 -9.48 37.40 -42.09
N THR A 771 -9.70 38.51 -41.38
CA THR A 771 -9.53 38.61 -39.92
C THR A 771 -10.33 37.54 -39.17
N ALA A 772 -11.56 37.26 -39.61
CA ALA A 772 -12.43 36.27 -38.98
C ALA A 772 -11.91 34.83 -39.13
N ASP A 773 -11.35 34.45 -40.29
CA ASP A 773 -10.78 33.12 -40.50
C ASP A 773 -9.48 32.94 -39.71
N THR A 774 -8.65 34.00 -39.63
CA THR A 774 -7.41 33.98 -38.83
C THR A 774 -7.72 33.79 -37.35
N LEU A 775 -8.68 34.54 -36.80
CA LEU A 775 -9.13 34.37 -35.42
C LEU A 775 -9.74 32.98 -35.19
N ARG A 776 -10.61 32.50 -36.09
CA ARG A 776 -11.18 31.14 -36.05
C ARG A 776 -10.08 30.09 -35.91
N ASN A 777 -9.10 30.11 -36.81
CA ASN A 777 -8.03 29.12 -36.83
C ASN A 777 -7.19 29.19 -35.55
N ALA A 778 -6.82 30.39 -35.09
CA ALA A 778 -6.06 30.58 -33.86
C ALA A 778 -6.83 30.07 -32.62
N THR A 779 -8.14 30.34 -32.52
CA THR A 779 -8.99 29.85 -31.44
C THR A 779 -9.12 28.33 -31.48
N VAL A 780 -9.40 27.73 -32.66
CA VAL A 780 -9.49 26.27 -32.82
C VAL A 780 -8.18 25.60 -32.42
N GLU A 781 -7.03 26.10 -32.88
CA GLU A 781 -5.72 25.54 -32.51
C GLU A 781 -5.42 25.65 -31.01
N THR A 782 -5.80 26.76 -30.38
CA THR A 782 -5.62 26.96 -28.93
C THR A 782 -6.48 25.97 -28.14
N LEU A 783 -7.74 25.80 -28.52
CA LEU A 783 -8.66 24.86 -27.86
C LEU A 783 -8.23 23.40 -28.08
N LYS A 784 -7.79 23.02 -29.29
CA LYS A 784 -7.24 21.69 -29.56
C LYS A 784 -6.01 21.39 -28.70
N LYS A 785 -5.08 22.35 -28.57
CA LYS A 785 -3.91 22.20 -27.70
C LYS A 785 -4.30 22.00 -26.24
N LEU A 786 -5.30 22.73 -25.75
CA LEU A 786 -5.83 22.57 -24.40
C LEU A 786 -6.42 21.16 -24.20
N VAL A 787 -7.30 20.72 -25.11
CA VAL A 787 -7.92 19.38 -25.06
C VAL A 787 -6.85 18.29 -25.08
N ASN A 788 -5.88 18.36 -25.99
CA ASN A 788 -4.80 17.38 -26.07
C ASN A 788 -3.98 17.33 -24.78
N LYS A 789 -3.66 18.48 -24.18
CA LYS A 789 -2.93 18.55 -22.91
C LYS A 789 -3.70 17.88 -21.76
N GLU A 790 -5.01 18.12 -21.67
CA GLU A 790 -5.86 17.48 -20.66
C GLU A 790 -6.00 15.97 -20.90
N ILE A 791 -6.11 15.53 -22.15
CA ILE A 791 -6.12 14.11 -22.53
C ILE A 791 -4.78 13.45 -22.15
N GLU A 792 -3.64 14.06 -22.46
CA GLU A 792 -2.31 13.55 -22.06
C GLU A 792 -2.17 13.47 -20.53
N ALA A 793 -2.66 14.46 -19.79
CA ALA A 793 -2.66 14.43 -18.33
C ALA A 793 -3.52 13.28 -17.78
N ALA A 794 -4.71 13.06 -18.34
CA ALA A 794 -5.60 11.96 -17.96
C ALA A 794 -4.99 10.58 -18.31
N GLN A 795 -4.39 10.44 -19.49
CA GLN A 795 -3.66 9.24 -19.90
C GLN A 795 -2.53 8.91 -18.92
N ASN A 796 -1.74 9.89 -18.52
CA ASN A 796 -0.66 9.71 -17.56
C ASN A 796 -1.19 9.26 -16.19
N ILE A 797 -2.24 9.90 -15.66
CA ILE A 797 -2.85 9.53 -14.38
C ILE A 797 -3.34 8.08 -14.39
N ILE A 798 -4.05 7.66 -15.45
CA ILE A 798 -4.57 6.29 -15.55
C ILE A 798 -3.44 5.28 -15.74
N THR A 799 -2.42 5.61 -16.55
CA THR A 799 -1.26 4.72 -16.75
C THR A 799 -0.54 4.48 -15.42
N ILE A 800 -0.29 5.53 -14.63
CA ILE A 800 0.33 5.41 -13.29
C ILE A 800 -0.57 4.57 -12.35
N HIS A 801 -1.89 4.71 -12.46
CA HIS A 801 -2.82 3.90 -11.67
C HIS A 801 -2.73 2.41 -12.03
N PHE A 802 -2.69 2.06 -13.32
CA PHE A 802 -2.55 0.68 -13.77
C PHE A 802 -1.19 0.09 -13.40
N GLN A 803 -0.09 0.86 -13.51
CA GLN A 803 1.23 0.43 -13.02
C GLN A 803 1.22 0.16 -11.50
N LYS A 804 0.56 1.03 -10.72
CA LYS A 804 0.41 0.78 -9.28
C LYS A 804 -0.37 -0.51 -9.00
N GLN A 805 -1.46 -0.76 -9.73
CA GLN A 805 -2.22 -2.00 -9.59
C GLN A 805 -1.37 -3.24 -9.91
N TYR A 806 -0.56 -3.18 -10.96
CA TYR A 806 0.42 -4.22 -11.29
C TYR A 806 1.40 -4.46 -10.13
N VAL A 807 2.02 -3.38 -9.62
CA VAL A 807 2.94 -3.46 -8.46
C VAL A 807 2.27 -4.11 -7.25
N ASP A 808 1.07 -3.69 -6.90
CA ASP A 808 0.31 -4.24 -5.77
C ASP A 808 -0.06 -5.72 -6.00
N SER A 809 -0.36 -6.11 -7.24
CA SER A 809 -0.65 -7.49 -7.63
C SER A 809 0.59 -8.38 -7.47
N ILE A 810 1.74 -7.99 -8.04
CA ILE A 810 2.98 -8.74 -7.93
C ILE A 810 3.48 -8.79 -6.48
N LYS A 811 3.35 -7.70 -5.71
CA LYS A 811 3.68 -7.67 -4.28
C LYS A 811 2.88 -8.72 -3.50
N ARG A 812 1.57 -8.85 -3.76
CA ARG A 812 0.72 -9.88 -3.14
C ARG A 812 1.13 -11.29 -3.54
N LEU A 813 1.42 -11.51 -4.83
CA LEU A 813 1.87 -12.81 -5.32
C LEU A 813 3.20 -13.24 -4.68
N LEU A 814 4.18 -12.33 -4.59
CA LEU A 814 5.47 -12.60 -3.94
C LEU A 814 5.31 -12.89 -2.45
N THR A 815 4.39 -12.19 -1.78
CA THR A 815 4.09 -12.43 -0.36
C THR A 815 3.45 -13.80 -0.16
N SER A 816 2.46 -14.16 -0.99
CA SER A 816 1.81 -15.47 -0.94
C SER A 816 2.79 -16.61 -1.23
N PHE A 817 3.70 -16.44 -2.21
CA PHE A 817 4.78 -17.39 -2.47
C PHE A 817 5.67 -17.56 -1.23
N ALA A 818 6.17 -16.45 -0.67
CA ALA A 818 7.08 -16.48 0.47
C ALA A 818 6.44 -17.13 1.71
N GLU A 819 5.17 -16.83 1.99
CA GLU A 819 4.41 -17.44 3.08
C GLU A 819 4.20 -18.93 2.89
N LYS A 820 3.82 -19.36 1.68
CA LYS A 820 3.60 -20.77 1.38
C LYS A 820 4.90 -21.58 1.49
N VAL A 821 5.99 -21.05 0.95
CA VAL A 821 7.31 -21.70 1.04
C VAL A 821 7.82 -21.75 2.49
N GLU A 822 7.69 -20.67 3.24
CA GLU A 822 8.08 -20.63 4.66
C GLU A 822 7.30 -21.65 5.50
N GLU A 823 6.00 -21.82 5.24
CA GLU A 823 5.16 -22.83 5.90
C GLU A 823 5.66 -24.25 5.65
N GLU A 824 5.95 -24.60 4.39
CA GLU A 824 6.40 -25.94 3.99
C GLU A 824 7.83 -26.26 4.48
N LEU A 825 8.72 -25.27 4.54
CA LEU A 825 10.11 -25.46 5.00
C LEU A 825 10.22 -25.57 6.53
N LYS A 826 9.35 -24.88 7.29
CA LYS A 826 9.43 -24.75 8.75
C LYS A 826 9.65 -26.05 9.53
N PRO A 827 9.00 -27.19 9.24
CA PRO A 827 9.23 -28.44 9.98
C PRO A 827 10.55 -29.13 9.60
N LEU A 828 11.04 -28.99 8.37
CA LEU A 828 12.12 -29.82 7.83
C LEU A 828 13.44 -29.76 8.63
N PRO A 829 13.95 -28.58 9.06
CA PRO A 829 15.19 -28.55 9.84
C PRO A 829 15.10 -29.33 11.17
N LYS A 830 13.89 -29.42 11.76
CA LYS A 830 13.66 -30.22 12.97
C LYS A 830 13.53 -31.70 12.62
N ASP A 831 12.82 -32.03 11.54
CA ASP A 831 12.65 -33.41 11.10
C ASP A 831 13.99 -34.06 10.70
N ILE A 832 14.90 -33.30 10.07
CA ILE A 832 16.26 -33.75 9.74
C ILE A 832 17.11 -34.00 11.00
N LEU A 833 16.92 -33.21 12.06
CA LEU A 833 17.58 -33.49 13.34
C LEU A 833 16.95 -34.70 14.04
N HIS A 834 15.64 -34.86 13.93
CA HIS A 834 14.90 -35.98 14.51
C HIS A 834 15.28 -37.32 13.86
N ASP A 835 15.63 -37.33 12.57
CA ASP A 835 16.12 -38.52 11.86
C ASP A 835 17.35 -39.17 12.53
N LEU A 836 18.23 -38.39 13.17
CA LEU A 836 19.36 -38.93 13.96
C LEU A 836 18.91 -39.74 15.19
N THR A 837 17.64 -39.60 15.59
CA THR A 837 17.04 -40.26 16.74
C THR A 837 16.15 -41.45 16.36
N LEU A 838 16.18 -41.87 15.08
CA LEU A 838 15.45 -43.02 14.55
C LEU A 838 16.38 -44.14 14.09
N GLY A 839 15.87 -45.37 14.03
CA GLY A 839 16.49 -46.52 13.38
C GLY A 839 17.93 -46.84 13.82
N HIS A 840 18.75 -47.23 12.84
CA HIS A 840 20.18 -47.53 13.01
C HIS A 840 20.99 -46.34 13.56
N LYS A 841 20.61 -45.09 13.21
CA LYS A 841 21.31 -43.88 13.68
C LYS A 841 21.19 -43.72 15.20
N ALA A 842 19.97 -43.89 15.73
CA ALA A 842 19.73 -43.83 17.16
C ALA A 842 20.35 -45.00 17.92
N PHE A 843 20.25 -46.20 17.35
CA PHE A 843 20.88 -47.40 17.89
C PHE A 843 22.38 -47.22 18.03
N MET A 844 23.06 -46.82 16.96
CA MET A 844 24.51 -46.61 16.96
C MET A 844 24.95 -45.47 17.88
N SER A 845 24.17 -44.39 17.97
CA SER A 845 24.44 -43.32 18.94
C SER A 845 24.37 -43.85 20.38
N LYS A 846 23.33 -44.62 20.74
CA LYS A 846 23.17 -45.17 22.09
C LYS A 846 24.13 -46.33 22.39
N PHE A 847 24.45 -47.14 21.40
CA PHE A 847 25.42 -48.22 21.49
C PHE A 847 26.82 -47.64 21.73
N ALA A 848 27.19 -46.59 20.98
CA ALA A 848 28.43 -45.85 21.22
C ALA A 848 28.48 -45.27 22.64
N GLU A 849 27.42 -44.58 23.07
CA GLU A 849 27.34 -43.91 24.37
C GLU A 849 27.46 -44.88 25.55
N HIS A 850 26.70 -45.98 25.51
CA HIS A 850 26.53 -46.85 26.68
C HIS A 850 27.36 -48.13 26.65
N ILE A 851 27.61 -48.72 25.48
CA ILE A 851 28.37 -49.97 25.35
C ILE A 851 29.86 -49.69 25.15
N ILE A 852 30.19 -48.79 24.22
CA ILE A 852 31.58 -48.63 23.76
C ILE A 852 32.32 -47.56 24.56
N THR A 853 31.91 -46.30 24.49
CA THR A 853 32.78 -45.15 24.81
C THR A 853 32.88 -44.81 26.31
N ASN A 854 31.91 -45.23 27.12
CA ASN A 854 31.91 -44.93 28.55
C ASN A 854 33.01 -45.73 29.28
N PRO A 855 33.93 -45.10 30.04
CA PRO A 855 34.99 -45.80 30.78
C PRO A 855 34.48 -46.85 31.79
N LYS A 856 33.23 -46.73 32.25
CA LYS A 856 32.55 -47.72 33.11
C LYS A 856 31.87 -48.85 32.31
N SER A 857 32.06 -48.90 31.00
CA SER A 857 31.51 -49.89 30.05
C SER A 857 32.63 -50.73 29.40
N ILE A 858 32.35 -51.39 28.28
CA ILE A 858 33.23 -52.42 27.70
C ILE A 858 34.64 -51.89 27.39
N VAL A 859 34.81 -50.62 27.00
CA VAL A 859 36.16 -50.05 26.77
C VAL A 859 37.07 -50.12 27.99
N GLY A 860 36.52 -49.99 29.20
CA GLY A 860 37.31 -50.04 30.44
C GLY A 860 37.82 -51.43 30.80
N ILE A 861 37.46 -52.48 30.06
CA ILE A 861 38.02 -53.83 30.24
C ILE A 861 39.51 -53.85 29.83
N LYS A 862 39.93 -52.96 28.93
CA LYS A 862 41.31 -52.83 28.46
C LYS A 862 42.29 -52.42 29.57
N ASP A 863 41.75 -51.80 30.63
CA ASP A 863 42.50 -51.25 31.77
C ASP A 863 42.51 -52.23 32.95
N ILE A 864 41.91 -53.42 32.82
CA ILE A 864 41.93 -54.47 33.84
C ILE A 864 43.26 -55.22 33.78
N GLU A 865 43.94 -55.35 34.92
CA GLU A 865 45.15 -56.17 35.06
C GLU A 865 44.79 -57.67 35.12
N ASN A 866 45.59 -58.53 34.48
CA ASN A 866 45.39 -59.99 34.49
C ASN A 866 45.82 -60.68 35.81
N THR A 867 46.30 -59.92 36.79
CA THR A 867 46.68 -60.40 38.12
C THR A 867 45.46 -60.41 39.06
N PRO A 868 45.10 -61.56 39.67
CA PRO A 868 44.01 -61.61 40.63
C PRO A 868 44.31 -60.75 41.86
N SER A 869 43.43 -59.79 42.18
CA SER A 869 43.44 -59.10 43.48
C SER A 869 42.70 -59.92 44.53
N GLN A 870 43.01 -59.72 45.82
CA GLN A 870 42.30 -60.36 46.95
C GLN A 870 40.79 -60.05 46.96
N GLU A 871 40.35 -58.90 46.42
CA GLU A 871 38.95 -58.49 46.48
C GLU A 871 38.13 -58.90 45.24
N LYS A 872 38.68 -58.79 44.01
CA LYS A 872 37.94 -59.05 42.74
C LYS A 872 38.81 -59.73 41.68
N SER A 873 38.28 -60.78 41.04
CA SER A 873 38.92 -61.43 39.88
C SER A 873 38.80 -60.56 38.62
N PRO A 874 39.73 -60.69 37.65
CA PRO A 874 39.62 -60.01 36.35
C PRO A 874 38.30 -60.33 35.62
N LEU A 875 37.79 -61.55 35.76
CA LEU A 875 36.48 -61.97 35.24
C LEU A 875 35.33 -61.18 35.87
N SER A 876 35.30 -61.06 37.20
CA SER A 876 34.28 -60.27 37.92
C SER A 876 34.34 -58.80 37.52
N GLN A 877 35.54 -58.22 37.37
CA GLN A 877 35.71 -56.84 36.93
C GLN A 877 35.21 -56.60 35.49
N ALA A 878 35.48 -57.54 34.57
CA ALA A 878 34.97 -57.49 33.20
C ALA A 878 33.44 -57.68 33.16
N ALA A 879 32.89 -58.59 33.97
CA ALA A 879 31.45 -58.80 34.11
C ALA A 879 30.74 -57.54 34.65
N ILE A 880 31.32 -56.83 35.63
CA ILE A 880 30.78 -55.55 36.14
C ILE A 880 30.67 -54.51 35.00
N LYS A 881 31.71 -54.37 34.19
CA LYS A 881 31.75 -53.42 33.06
C LYS A 881 30.70 -53.78 32.01
N LEU A 882 30.59 -55.06 31.63
CA LEU A 882 29.62 -55.54 30.64
C LEU A 882 28.18 -55.39 31.17
N HIS A 883 27.90 -55.89 32.38
CA HIS A 883 26.59 -55.78 33.04
C HIS A 883 26.12 -54.33 33.13
N GLY A 884 26.98 -53.43 33.63
CA GLY A 884 26.66 -52.00 33.72
C GLY A 884 26.40 -51.36 32.36
N SER A 885 27.14 -51.77 31.33
CA SER A 885 26.99 -51.23 29.97
C SER A 885 25.65 -51.63 29.34
N VAL A 886 25.30 -52.91 29.38
CA VAL A 886 24.08 -53.45 28.79
C VAL A 886 22.85 -52.93 29.53
N ARG A 887 22.90 -52.86 30.86
CA ARG A 887 21.82 -52.29 31.67
C ARG A 887 21.54 -50.82 31.35
N ARG A 888 22.59 -49.99 31.21
CA ARG A 888 22.43 -48.57 30.81
C ARG A 888 21.88 -48.45 29.40
N PHE A 889 22.41 -49.25 28.48
CA PHE A 889 21.96 -49.26 27.09
C PHE A 889 20.47 -49.57 26.98
N PHE A 890 19.98 -50.70 27.53
CA PHE A 890 18.56 -51.03 27.45
C PHE A 890 17.68 -50.03 28.18
N ARG A 891 18.11 -49.50 29.34
CA ARG A 891 17.35 -48.50 30.10
C ARG A 891 17.10 -47.21 29.31
N ASP A 892 18.06 -46.78 28.49
CA ASP A 892 17.94 -45.54 27.72
C ASP A 892 17.43 -45.79 26.31
N TYR A 893 17.75 -46.93 25.70
CA TYR A 893 17.26 -47.32 24.38
C TYR A 893 15.77 -47.71 24.38
N GLN A 894 15.23 -48.29 25.47
CA GLN A 894 13.77 -48.53 25.64
C GLN A 894 12.92 -47.26 25.48
N LYS A 895 13.50 -46.07 25.64
CA LYS A 895 12.80 -44.78 25.45
C LYS A 895 12.70 -44.37 23.98
N ASN A 896 13.41 -45.05 23.08
CA ASN A 896 13.40 -44.72 21.66
C ASN A 896 12.02 -45.03 21.04
N PRO A 897 11.43 -44.12 20.23
CA PRO A 897 10.11 -44.33 19.62
C PRO A 897 9.99 -45.64 18.82
N ASP A 898 11.05 -46.01 18.08
CA ASP A 898 11.05 -47.22 17.23
C ASP A 898 11.09 -48.51 18.05
N PHE A 899 11.55 -48.45 19.30
CA PHE A 899 11.85 -49.63 20.12
C PHE A 899 10.96 -49.76 21.36
N SER A 900 10.44 -48.64 21.88
CA SER A 900 9.64 -48.58 23.12
C SER A 900 8.43 -49.51 23.13
N LYS A 901 7.76 -49.69 21.98
CA LYS A 901 6.59 -50.58 21.84
C LYS A 901 6.94 -52.05 21.92
N ASP A 902 8.13 -52.43 21.46
CA ASP A 902 8.59 -53.81 21.36
C ASP A 902 9.53 -54.23 22.50
N PHE A 903 9.96 -53.29 23.35
CA PHE A 903 10.87 -53.59 24.47
C PHE A 903 10.34 -54.70 25.40
N ARG A 904 9.03 -54.73 25.67
CA ARG A 904 8.41 -55.78 26.50
C ARG A 904 8.63 -57.19 25.96
N LYS A 905 8.84 -57.33 24.64
CA LYS A 905 9.04 -58.63 23.98
C LYS A 905 10.43 -59.21 24.22
N ILE A 906 11.39 -58.40 24.70
CA ILE A 906 12.75 -58.84 25.01
C ILE A 906 13.09 -58.76 26.50
N GLU A 907 12.12 -58.42 27.34
CA GLU A 907 12.32 -58.20 28.78
C GLU A 907 12.84 -59.46 29.46
N THR A 908 12.26 -60.63 29.17
CA THR A 908 12.69 -61.92 29.72
C THR A 908 14.12 -62.29 29.31
N SER A 909 14.47 -62.06 28.04
CA SER A 909 15.83 -62.27 27.52
C SER A 909 16.84 -61.32 28.18
N ASN A 910 16.46 -60.05 28.37
CA ASN A 910 17.31 -59.09 29.06
C ASN A 910 17.47 -59.46 30.54
N ASP A 911 16.41 -59.86 31.24
CA ASP A 911 16.46 -60.28 32.64
C ASP A 911 17.34 -61.52 32.83
N ALA A 912 17.21 -62.51 31.96
CA ALA A 912 18.08 -63.69 31.94
C ALA A 912 19.56 -63.29 31.74
N LEU A 913 19.84 -62.33 30.85
CA LEU A 913 21.19 -61.79 30.65
C LEU A 913 21.72 -61.05 31.87
N GLN A 914 20.91 -60.17 32.49
CA GLN A 914 21.31 -59.46 33.70
C GLN A 914 21.61 -60.45 34.83
N LYS A 915 20.78 -61.48 35.01
CA LYS A 915 20.96 -62.53 36.03
C LYS A 915 22.26 -63.30 35.81
N MET A 916 22.50 -63.78 34.58
CA MET A 916 23.74 -64.51 34.24
C MET A 916 24.99 -63.66 34.50
N LEU A 917 24.96 -62.37 34.13
CA LEU A 917 26.08 -61.47 34.37
C LEU A 917 26.26 -61.13 35.85
N ALA A 918 25.17 -60.96 36.60
CA ALA A 918 25.23 -60.73 38.04
C ALA A 918 25.88 -61.91 38.78
N GLU A 919 25.56 -63.14 38.39
CA GLU A 919 26.17 -64.35 38.97
C GLU A 919 27.68 -64.43 38.69
N LEU A 920 28.12 -64.08 37.47
CA LEU A 920 29.56 -64.00 37.17
C LEU A 920 30.30 -62.95 38.01
N ILE A 921 29.62 -61.89 38.43
CA ILE A 921 30.21 -60.85 39.28
C ILE A 921 30.47 -61.42 40.68
N THR A 922 29.51 -62.18 41.24
CA THR A 922 29.56 -62.74 42.60
C THR A 922 30.43 -63.98 42.69
N SER A 923 30.29 -64.92 41.74
CA SER A 923 31.03 -66.19 41.74
C SER A 923 32.53 -65.99 41.53
N LYS A 924 32.93 -64.97 40.76
CA LYS A 924 34.32 -64.67 40.35
C LYS A 924 34.97 -65.72 39.42
N HIS A 925 34.32 -66.86 39.18
CA HIS A 925 34.73 -67.98 38.31
C HIS A 925 33.50 -68.62 37.63
N PHE A 926 33.71 -69.54 36.68
CA PHE A 926 32.60 -70.26 36.03
C PHE A 926 32.15 -71.44 36.89
N ASN A 927 30.89 -71.43 37.36
CA ASN A 927 30.29 -72.47 38.19
C ASN A 927 29.04 -73.09 37.50
N ASN A 928 28.45 -74.12 38.11
CA ASN A 928 27.24 -74.76 37.59
C ASN A 928 26.03 -73.80 37.51
N GLU A 929 25.90 -72.87 38.45
CA GLU A 929 24.82 -71.87 38.43
C GLU A 929 24.93 -70.90 37.25
N PHE A 930 26.14 -70.45 36.94
CA PHE A 930 26.43 -69.70 35.71
C PHE A 930 25.98 -70.47 34.47
N ASN A 931 26.29 -71.76 34.37
CA ASN A 931 25.91 -72.58 33.23
C ASN A 931 24.38 -72.71 33.10
N ASN A 932 23.66 -72.89 34.21
CA ASN A 932 22.19 -72.93 34.22
C ASN A 932 21.58 -71.60 33.77
N ASN A 933 22.14 -70.47 34.23
CA ASN A 933 21.71 -69.13 33.82
C ASN A 933 22.05 -68.86 32.34
N LEU A 934 23.18 -69.36 31.85
CA LEU A 934 23.57 -69.29 30.44
C LEU A 934 22.63 -70.10 29.53
N GLN A 935 22.24 -71.31 29.95
CA GLN A 935 21.23 -72.11 29.25
C GLN A 935 19.87 -71.43 29.22
N SER A 936 19.46 -70.81 30.33
CA SER A 936 18.22 -70.05 30.42
C SER A 936 18.23 -68.88 29.42
N LEU A 937 19.31 -68.10 29.38
CA LEU A 937 19.48 -67.03 28.39
C LEU A 937 19.44 -67.55 26.94
N ASN A 938 20.11 -68.68 26.65
CA ASN A 938 20.07 -69.29 25.32
C ASN A 938 18.66 -69.68 24.88
N ASN A 939 17.84 -70.20 25.80
CA ASN A 939 16.45 -70.58 25.51
C ASN A 939 15.59 -69.34 25.21
N GLU A 940 15.71 -68.28 26.03
CA GLU A 940 15.00 -67.01 25.81
C GLU A 940 15.39 -66.37 24.47
N LEU A 941 16.70 -66.33 24.14
CA LEU A 941 17.18 -65.77 22.87
C LEU A 941 16.67 -66.57 21.66
N ARG A 942 16.56 -67.90 21.77
CA ARG A 942 16.00 -68.75 20.70
C ARG A 942 14.52 -68.50 20.48
N ALA A 943 13.77 -68.16 21.53
CA ALA A 943 12.35 -67.86 21.46
C ALA A 943 12.06 -66.52 20.75
N LEU A 944 13.00 -65.56 20.74
CA LEU A 944 12.82 -64.28 20.06
C LEU A 944 12.72 -64.43 18.53
N HIS A 945 11.58 -64.12 17.92
CA HIS A 945 11.40 -64.25 16.47
C HIS A 945 11.24 -62.87 15.77
N PRO A 946 11.95 -62.58 14.65
CA PRO A 946 11.85 -61.29 13.96
C PRO A 946 10.43 -60.90 13.54
N SER A 947 9.60 -61.89 13.21
CA SER A 947 8.19 -61.72 12.84
C SER A 947 7.31 -61.15 13.95
N GLU A 948 7.76 -61.20 15.20
CA GLU A 948 7.02 -60.68 16.34
C GLU A 948 7.30 -59.21 16.62
N PHE A 949 8.29 -58.61 15.96
CA PHE A 949 8.70 -57.22 16.18
C PHE A 949 8.10 -56.29 15.11
N GLY A 950 7.95 -55.00 15.45
CA GLY A 950 7.59 -53.99 14.47
C GLY A 950 8.69 -53.80 13.42
N ALA A 951 8.30 -53.43 12.20
CA ALA A 951 9.26 -53.22 11.10
C ALA A 951 10.40 -52.25 11.46
N SER A 952 10.11 -51.22 12.26
CA SER A 952 11.11 -50.26 12.73
C SER A 952 12.08 -50.82 13.77
N SER A 953 11.67 -51.71 14.68
CA SER A 953 12.52 -52.25 15.75
C SER A 953 13.32 -53.50 15.33
N THR A 954 12.79 -54.24 14.35
CA THR A 954 13.30 -55.55 13.91
C THR A 954 14.79 -55.54 13.58
N PRO A 955 15.34 -54.59 12.79
CA PRO A 955 16.76 -54.63 12.42
C PRO A 955 17.67 -54.53 13.66
N MET A 956 17.39 -53.59 14.56
CA MET A 956 18.22 -53.34 15.74
C MET A 956 18.10 -54.45 16.79
N LEU A 957 16.89 -55.01 16.95
CA LEU A 957 16.65 -56.18 17.79
C LEU A 957 17.40 -57.40 17.29
N GLN A 958 17.41 -57.60 15.97
CA GLN A 958 18.15 -58.67 15.34
C GLN A 958 19.66 -58.52 15.55
N SER A 959 20.21 -57.31 15.38
CA SER A 959 21.63 -57.06 15.67
C SER A 959 22.00 -57.38 17.11
N LEU A 960 21.15 -57.01 18.08
CA LEU A 960 21.36 -57.35 19.50
C LEU A 960 21.26 -58.85 19.76
N LYS A 961 20.26 -59.52 19.19
CA LYS A 961 20.09 -60.98 19.31
C LYS A 961 21.33 -61.72 18.77
N GLU A 962 21.80 -61.35 17.59
CA GLU A 962 23.00 -61.94 16.97
C GLU A 962 24.25 -61.69 17.82
N GLY A 963 24.38 -60.49 18.39
CA GLY A 963 25.42 -60.16 19.36
C GLY A 963 25.39 -61.07 20.60
N LEU A 964 24.23 -61.19 21.23
CA LEU A 964 24.05 -61.98 22.44
C LEU A 964 24.21 -63.48 22.18
N ASP A 965 23.74 -63.98 21.04
CA ASP A 965 23.98 -65.36 20.60
C ASP A 965 25.48 -65.64 20.37
N ALA A 966 26.22 -64.69 19.78
CA ALA A 966 27.67 -64.81 19.65
C ALA A 966 28.38 -64.78 21.01
N LEU A 967 27.91 -63.95 21.96
CA LEU A 967 28.44 -63.91 23.32
C LEU A 967 28.24 -65.24 24.06
N THR A 968 27.01 -65.77 24.03
CA THR A 968 26.66 -67.00 24.73
C THR A 968 27.39 -68.21 24.14
N LYS A 969 27.62 -68.24 22.82
CA LYS A 969 28.49 -69.24 22.17
C LYS A 969 29.91 -69.24 22.72
N GLU A 970 30.54 -68.06 22.87
CA GLU A 970 31.88 -67.98 23.46
C GLU A 970 31.88 -68.37 24.94
N LEU A 971 30.87 -67.94 25.69
CA LEU A 971 30.71 -68.30 27.10
C LEU A 971 30.45 -69.79 27.33
N SER A 972 29.79 -70.48 26.40
CA SER A 972 29.52 -71.93 26.48
C SER A 972 30.78 -72.80 26.40
N LYS A 973 31.91 -72.22 25.99
CA LYS A 973 33.22 -72.87 25.94
C LYS A 973 33.96 -72.81 27.28
N ALA A 974 33.40 -72.13 28.29
CA ALA A 974 33.99 -72.04 29.61
C ALA A 974 34.16 -73.43 30.23
N TYR A 975 35.36 -73.69 30.77
CA TYR A 975 35.62 -74.93 31.49
C TYR A 975 34.89 -74.91 32.84
N LEU A 976 34.09 -75.94 33.09
CA LEU A 976 33.43 -76.20 34.36
C LEU A 976 34.07 -77.42 35.00
N ASN A 977 34.47 -77.31 36.26
CA ASN A 977 34.97 -78.46 36.99
C ASN A 977 33.81 -79.42 37.28
N THR A 978 33.85 -80.62 36.67
CA THR A 978 32.85 -81.68 36.84
C THR A 978 32.59 -82.06 38.30
N TYR A 979 33.55 -81.80 39.20
CA TYR A 979 33.52 -82.27 40.59
C TYR A 979 33.28 -81.18 41.63
N GLU A 980 33.12 -79.92 41.20
CA GLU A 980 32.97 -78.79 42.13
C GLU A 980 31.57 -78.76 42.77
N GLY A 981 31.52 -78.92 44.09
CA GLY A 981 30.30 -78.83 44.90
C GLY A 981 29.41 -80.09 44.88
N LEU A 982 29.89 -81.22 44.36
CA LEU A 982 29.12 -82.49 44.40
C LEU A 982 29.14 -83.10 45.82
N PRO A 983 27.98 -83.44 46.41
CA PRO A 983 27.93 -84.26 47.62
C PRO A 983 28.40 -85.69 47.33
N TYR A 984 28.80 -86.44 48.37
CA TYR A 984 29.12 -87.86 48.24
C TYR A 984 27.91 -88.64 47.72
N GLU A 985 28.04 -89.27 46.56
CA GLU A 985 27.03 -90.18 46.01
C GLU A 985 27.53 -91.62 46.03
N GLU A 986 26.77 -92.51 46.70
CA GLU A 986 27.07 -93.95 46.81
C GLU A 986 27.23 -94.61 45.42
N ALA A 987 26.50 -94.12 44.41
CA ALA A 987 26.59 -94.60 43.02
C ALA A 987 27.97 -94.37 42.39
N ASP A 988 28.71 -93.37 42.87
CA ASP A 988 30.02 -92.97 42.36
C ASP A 988 31.18 -93.41 43.28
N LYS A 989 30.91 -94.25 44.29
CA LYS A 989 31.92 -94.78 45.23
C LYS A 989 33.14 -95.38 44.54
N ASP A 990 32.93 -96.08 43.42
CA ASP A 990 34.01 -96.68 42.64
C ASP A 990 34.93 -95.63 42.02
N LYS A 991 34.39 -94.45 41.66
CA LYS A 991 35.18 -93.34 41.11
C LYS A 991 35.99 -92.66 42.21
N TYR A 992 35.42 -92.47 43.40
CA TYR A 992 36.13 -91.92 44.56
C TYR A 992 37.25 -92.88 45.02
N ALA A 993 36.97 -94.17 45.10
CA ALA A 993 37.98 -95.19 45.40
C ALA A 993 39.10 -95.20 44.35
N LYS A 994 38.79 -95.08 43.06
CA LYS A 994 39.80 -94.97 41.99
C LYS A 994 40.65 -93.70 42.11
N ALA A 995 40.04 -92.56 42.43
CA ALA A 995 40.77 -91.32 42.65
C ALA A 995 41.73 -91.44 43.85
N PHE A 996 41.25 -92.00 44.97
CA PHE A 996 42.07 -92.27 46.15
C PHE A 996 43.22 -93.24 45.84
N ILE A 997 42.96 -94.38 45.18
CA ILE A 997 44.00 -95.35 44.79
C ILE A 997 45.02 -94.73 43.85
N THR A 998 44.59 -93.85 42.93
CA THR A 998 45.51 -93.15 42.01
C THR A 998 46.44 -92.21 42.77
N SER A 999 45.93 -91.46 43.75
CA SER A 999 46.74 -90.58 44.61
C SER A 999 47.56 -91.36 45.65
N PHE A 1000 47.12 -92.57 46.03
CA PHE A 1000 47.75 -93.39 47.07
C PHE A 1000 49.20 -93.73 46.74
N TYR A 1001 49.54 -94.08 45.49
CA TYR A 1001 50.93 -94.38 45.10
C TYR A 1001 51.87 -93.21 45.37
N THR A 1002 51.45 -91.98 45.06
CA THR A 1002 52.26 -90.78 45.31
C THR A 1002 52.41 -90.49 46.81
N ILE A 1003 51.34 -90.72 47.59
CA ILE A 1003 51.37 -90.59 49.05
C ILE A 1003 52.30 -91.65 49.67
N HIS A 1004 52.17 -92.91 49.25
CA HIS A 1004 53.01 -94.02 49.68
C HIS A 1004 54.48 -93.75 49.38
N ASP A 1005 54.82 -93.38 48.14
CA ASP A 1005 56.20 -93.08 47.72
C ASP A 1005 56.80 -91.92 48.53
N SER A 1006 56.04 -90.82 48.68
CA SER A 1006 56.48 -89.66 49.46
C SER A 1006 56.69 -90.00 50.95
N LEU A 1007 55.78 -90.76 51.56
CA LEU A 1007 55.90 -91.17 52.96
C LEU A 1007 56.99 -92.23 53.18
N THR A 1008 57.24 -93.09 52.19
CA THR A 1008 58.36 -94.06 52.21
C THR A 1008 59.69 -93.32 52.11
N GLU A 1009 59.79 -92.32 51.23
CA GLU A 1009 60.97 -91.45 51.13
C GLU A 1009 61.22 -90.73 52.46
N VAL A 1010 60.17 -90.20 53.12
CA VAL A 1010 60.30 -89.64 54.47
C VAL A 1010 60.78 -90.69 55.48
N LYS A 1011 60.17 -91.89 55.50
CA LYS A 1011 60.56 -92.99 56.42
C LYS A 1011 62.04 -93.34 56.30
N GLU A 1012 62.50 -93.64 55.09
CA GLU A 1012 63.87 -94.12 54.84
C GLU A 1012 64.90 -93.03 55.07
N LYS A 1013 64.66 -91.83 54.51
CA LYS A 1013 65.67 -90.77 54.51
C LYS A 1013 65.77 -90.05 55.85
N CYS A 1014 64.67 -89.93 56.59
CA CYS A 1014 64.71 -89.41 57.95
C CYS A 1014 65.30 -90.41 58.97
N ASN A 1015 65.37 -91.71 58.64
CA ASN A 1015 66.03 -92.71 59.48
C ASN A 1015 67.55 -92.78 59.25
N SER A 1016 68.04 -92.28 58.11
CA SER A 1016 69.44 -92.31 57.71
C SER A 1016 70.22 -91.10 58.24
N GLU A 1017 71.30 -91.35 58.98
CA GLU A 1017 72.20 -90.33 59.55
C GLU A 1017 72.82 -89.42 58.49
N ASP A 1018 73.21 -89.99 57.34
CA ASP A 1018 73.86 -89.26 56.26
C ASP A 1018 72.89 -88.46 55.37
N GLN A 1019 71.57 -88.60 55.59
CA GLN A 1019 70.54 -87.97 54.76
C GLN A 1019 69.75 -86.90 55.50
N TRP A 1020 68.55 -87.22 56.02
CA TRP A 1020 67.60 -86.23 56.55
C TRP A 1020 67.47 -86.24 58.07
N LYS A 1021 68.00 -87.26 58.77
CA LYS A 1021 67.81 -87.46 60.22
C LYS A 1021 68.04 -86.18 61.04
N ASP A 1022 69.18 -85.52 60.86
CA ASP A 1022 69.52 -84.30 61.61
C ASP A 1022 69.20 -83.00 60.87
N LYS A 1023 68.57 -83.07 59.69
CA LYS A 1023 68.23 -81.89 58.88
C LYS A 1023 66.97 -81.23 59.43
N LYS A 1024 66.97 -79.90 59.58
CA LYS A 1024 65.81 -79.12 60.02
C LYS A 1024 64.83 -78.87 58.88
N CYS A 1025 63.60 -78.44 59.16
CA CYS A 1025 62.63 -78.08 58.12
C CYS A 1025 62.82 -76.63 57.60
N CYS A 1026 63.91 -76.37 56.88
CA CYS A 1026 64.22 -75.06 56.27
C CYS A 1026 64.83 -75.22 54.87
N GLU A 1027 64.76 -74.21 53.99
CA GLU A 1027 65.33 -74.30 52.64
C GLU A 1027 66.87 -74.42 52.66
N ILE A 1028 67.50 -73.69 53.59
CA ILE A 1028 68.95 -73.64 53.78
C ILE A 1028 69.27 -73.91 55.24
N GLN A 1029 70.20 -74.82 55.49
CA GLN A 1029 70.70 -75.16 56.82
C GLN A 1029 72.18 -74.76 56.89
N GLY A 1030 72.50 -73.82 57.76
CA GLY A 1030 73.80 -73.13 57.75
C GLY A 1030 74.03 -72.35 56.45
N ARG A 1031 74.90 -72.85 55.56
CA ARG A 1031 75.19 -72.26 54.23
C ARG A 1031 74.91 -73.21 53.05
N ILE A 1032 74.30 -74.36 53.31
CA ILE A 1032 74.13 -75.43 52.31
C ILE A 1032 72.63 -75.68 52.09
N LYS A 1033 72.26 -75.98 50.86
CA LYS A 1033 70.89 -76.36 50.50
C LYS A 1033 70.46 -77.59 51.28
N ASN A 1034 69.31 -77.50 51.91
CA ASN A 1034 68.78 -78.55 52.75
C ASN A 1034 67.86 -79.49 51.93
N PRO A 1035 68.22 -80.78 51.77
CA PRO A 1035 67.43 -81.70 50.97
C PRO A 1035 66.06 -82.00 51.58
N LEU A 1036 65.91 -81.99 52.91
CA LEU A 1036 64.62 -82.18 53.59
C LEU A 1036 63.68 -81.00 53.33
N GLY A 1037 64.16 -79.76 53.49
CA GLY A 1037 63.36 -78.57 53.20
C GLY A 1037 62.95 -78.48 51.72
N LYS A 1038 63.83 -78.89 50.80
CA LYS A 1038 63.49 -79.01 49.37
C LYS A 1038 62.37 -80.02 49.15
N PHE A 1039 62.40 -81.18 49.82
CA PHE A 1039 61.34 -82.17 49.74
C PHE A 1039 60.01 -81.61 50.28
N MET A 1040 60.01 -80.97 51.44
CA MET A 1040 58.79 -80.40 52.03
C MET A 1040 58.17 -79.29 51.16
N LYS A 1041 59.01 -78.44 50.56
CA LYS A 1041 58.55 -77.44 49.58
C LYS A 1041 57.92 -78.08 48.34
N ARG A 1042 58.46 -79.21 47.86
CA ARG A 1042 57.82 -79.98 46.76
C ARG A 1042 56.48 -80.59 47.18
N CYS A 1043 56.32 -80.93 48.46
CA CYS A 1043 55.06 -81.43 49.00
C CYS A 1043 54.03 -80.32 49.26
N GLY A 1044 54.35 -79.05 48.95
CA GLY A 1044 53.43 -77.91 49.04
C GLY A 1044 53.50 -77.13 50.34
N PHE A 1045 54.38 -77.48 51.28
CA PHE A 1045 54.55 -76.73 52.53
C PHE A 1045 55.29 -75.41 52.31
N LYS A 1046 54.86 -74.36 53.00
CA LYS A 1046 55.62 -73.11 53.10
C LYS A 1046 56.74 -73.28 54.13
N ILE A 1047 57.98 -73.34 53.66
CA ILE A 1047 59.17 -73.60 54.47
C ILE A 1047 59.95 -72.30 54.69
N GLY A 1048 60.45 -72.10 55.91
CA GLY A 1048 61.33 -70.98 56.25
C GLY A 1048 62.63 -70.99 55.43
N HIS A 1049 63.17 -69.81 55.12
CA HIS A 1049 64.39 -69.69 54.31
C HIS A 1049 65.60 -70.36 55.01
N ASP A 1050 65.70 -70.17 56.33
CA ASP A 1050 66.74 -70.74 57.19
C ASP A 1050 66.16 -71.25 58.52
N GLU A 1051 67.01 -71.79 59.40
CA GLU A 1051 66.63 -72.34 60.71
C GLU A 1051 65.98 -71.31 61.66
N ASN A 1052 66.13 -70.01 61.37
CA ASN A 1052 65.66 -68.90 62.21
C ASN A 1052 64.45 -68.17 61.63
N SER A 1053 63.93 -68.63 60.49
CA SER A 1053 62.84 -67.98 59.76
C SER A 1053 61.48 -68.16 60.44
N LYS A 1054 60.73 -67.06 60.60
CA LYS A 1054 59.40 -67.04 61.27
C LYS A 1054 58.21 -67.30 60.31
N ASP A 1055 58.46 -67.35 59.00
CA ASP A 1055 57.42 -67.38 57.96
C ASP A 1055 57.04 -68.80 57.49
N SER A 1056 57.32 -69.81 58.33
CA SER A 1056 57.12 -71.24 58.04
C SER A 1056 55.75 -71.73 58.54
N GLU A 1057 55.11 -72.64 57.80
CA GLU A 1057 53.92 -73.40 58.22
C GLU A 1057 54.23 -74.43 59.32
N LEU A 1058 55.52 -74.78 59.49
CA LEU A 1058 56.01 -75.71 60.51
C LEU A 1058 56.58 -74.88 61.68
N GLN A 1059 55.96 -75.01 62.86
CA GLN A 1059 56.10 -74.17 64.07
C GLN A 1059 57.52 -73.67 64.39
N TYR A 1060 57.63 -72.42 64.86
CA TYR A 1060 58.86 -71.74 65.27
C TYR A 1060 59.06 -71.74 66.80
N PRO A 1061 60.29 -71.91 67.33
CA PRO A 1061 61.51 -72.28 66.62
C PRO A 1061 61.44 -73.75 66.18
N SER A 1062 61.73 -74.00 64.90
CA SER A 1062 61.64 -75.34 64.33
C SER A 1062 62.87 -76.16 64.72
N ASP A 1063 62.88 -76.65 65.96
CA ASP A 1063 63.75 -77.76 66.36
C ASP A 1063 63.37 -79.05 65.63
N LEU A 1064 62.24 -79.03 64.89
CA LEU A 1064 61.74 -80.11 64.05
C LEU A 1064 62.75 -80.52 62.98
N ASN A 1065 63.45 -81.61 63.24
CA ASN A 1065 64.38 -82.28 62.32
C ASN A 1065 63.79 -83.58 61.76
N GLY A 1066 64.46 -84.18 60.78
CA GLY A 1066 64.01 -85.43 60.15
C GLY A 1066 63.72 -86.54 61.16
N GLN A 1067 64.56 -86.72 62.18
CA GLN A 1067 64.37 -87.73 63.22
C GLN A 1067 63.06 -87.50 63.99
N GLN A 1068 62.76 -86.25 64.36
CA GLN A 1068 61.53 -85.91 65.07
C GLN A 1068 60.29 -86.06 64.17
N ILE A 1069 60.41 -85.76 62.88
CA ILE A 1069 59.34 -86.01 61.89
C ILE A 1069 59.06 -87.52 61.83
N LEU A 1070 60.10 -88.34 61.74
CA LEU A 1070 59.98 -89.78 61.72
C LEU A 1070 59.37 -90.32 63.02
N GLN A 1071 59.82 -89.85 64.18
CA GLN A 1071 59.25 -90.23 65.47
C GLN A 1071 57.77 -89.88 65.55
N LYS A 1072 57.37 -88.67 65.14
CA LYS A 1072 55.95 -88.26 65.11
C LYS A 1072 55.12 -89.09 64.14
N LEU A 1073 55.68 -89.44 62.97
CA LEU A 1073 55.03 -90.29 61.98
C LEU A 1073 54.79 -91.71 62.51
N LEU A 1074 55.76 -92.25 63.28
CA LEU A 1074 55.70 -93.60 63.84
C LEU A 1074 55.02 -93.70 65.22
N ALA A 1075 54.81 -92.57 65.91
CA ALA A 1075 54.24 -92.53 67.26
C ALA A 1075 52.78 -92.98 67.34
N LYS A 1076 52.06 -92.98 66.22
CA LYS A 1076 50.66 -93.40 66.18
C LYS A 1076 50.59 -94.92 65.96
N SER A 1077 50.30 -95.66 67.03
CA SER A 1077 49.93 -97.07 66.96
C SER A 1077 48.49 -97.23 66.50
N PHE A 1078 48.20 -98.36 65.85
CA PHE A 1078 46.83 -98.82 65.66
C PHE A 1078 46.43 -99.72 66.84
N ASP A 1079 45.28 -99.44 67.44
CA ASP A 1079 44.80 -100.12 68.66
C ASP A 1079 43.58 -101.03 68.38
N ASP A 1080 43.04 -100.97 67.15
CA ASP A 1080 41.89 -101.76 66.70
C ASP A 1080 42.33 -103.21 66.41
N THR A 1081 41.78 -104.14 67.19
CA THR A 1081 42.15 -105.56 67.17
C THR A 1081 41.83 -106.26 65.86
N GLU A 1082 40.76 -105.87 65.15
CA GLU A 1082 40.39 -106.43 63.84
C GLU A 1082 41.28 -105.88 62.73
N GLN A 1083 41.60 -104.59 62.76
CA GLN A 1083 42.54 -103.98 61.80
C GLN A 1083 43.95 -104.58 61.94
N ILE A 1084 44.41 -104.76 63.17
CA ILE A 1084 45.71 -105.39 63.46
C ILE A 1084 45.73 -106.83 62.95
N LYS A 1085 44.64 -107.59 63.13
CA LYS A 1085 44.52 -108.96 62.63
C LYS A 1085 44.64 -109.00 61.09
N HIS A 1086 43.92 -108.13 60.39
CA HIS A 1086 44.00 -108.02 58.94
C HIS A 1086 45.39 -107.60 58.45
N ILE A 1087 46.01 -106.59 59.07
CA ILE A 1087 47.37 -106.15 58.71
C ILE A 1087 48.38 -107.29 58.91
N LYS A 1088 48.26 -108.07 60.00
CA LYS A 1088 49.09 -109.27 60.24
C LYS A 1088 48.94 -110.32 59.15
N GLU A 1089 47.72 -110.56 58.66
CA GLU A 1089 47.44 -111.53 57.60
C GLU A 1089 47.93 -111.03 56.22
N CYS A 1090 47.73 -109.74 55.95
CA CYS A 1090 48.00 -109.08 54.67
C CYS A 1090 49.49 -108.87 54.35
N LEU A 1091 50.33 -108.61 55.35
CA LEU A 1091 51.74 -108.30 55.10
C LEU A 1091 52.52 -109.51 54.53
N PRO A 1092 53.55 -109.31 53.70
CA PRO A 1092 54.40 -110.40 53.20
C PRO A 1092 55.13 -111.15 54.32
N ASP A 1093 55.38 -112.45 54.16
CA ASP A 1093 56.00 -113.30 55.19
C ASP A 1093 57.39 -112.79 55.67
N LYS A 1094 58.14 -112.11 54.80
CA LYS A 1094 59.42 -111.47 55.15
C LYS A 1094 59.27 -110.34 56.18
N THR A 1095 58.14 -109.65 56.18
CA THR A 1095 57.82 -108.55 57.10
C THR A 1095 57.26 -109.08 58.42
N LYS A 1096 56.54 -110.21 58.40
CA LYS A 1096 55.97 -110.87 59.60
C LYS A 1096 57.03 -111.29 60.63
N THR A 1097 58.25 -111.64 60.18
CA THR A 1097 59.34 -112.12 61.05
C THR A 1097 60.06 -111.01 61.85
N GLN A 1098 59.75 -109.73 61.64
CA GLN A 1098 60.47 -108.60 62.26
C GLN A 1098 59.62 -107.72 63.22
N ILE A 1099 58.40 -108.13 63.58
CA ILE A 1099 57.46 -107.25 64.30
C ILE A 1099 57.26 -107.69 65.76
N GLU A 1100 57.78 -106.90 66.71
CA GLU A 1100 57.39 -106.95 68.13
C GLU A 1100 56.06 -106.20 68.32
N ASN A 1101 54.92 -106.87 68.12
CA ASN A 1101 53.54 -106.47 68.50
C ASN A 1101 53.05 -105.00 68.30
N THR A 1102 53.77 -104.14 67.57
CA THR A 1102 53.45 -102.71 67.44
C THR A 1102 53.25 -102.32 65.98
N PHE A 1103 52.01 -101.99 65.58
CA PHE A 1103 51.66 -101.61 64.21
C PHE A 1103 51.54 -100.09 64.08
N ASN A 1104 52.44 -99.46 63.32
CA ASN A 1104 52.37 -98.05 62.93
C ASN A 1104 51.91 -97.86 61.47
N ILE A 1105 51.75 -96.59 61.07
CA ILE A 1105 51.27 -96.17 59.74
C ILE A 1105 52.00 -96.82 58.55
N THR A 1106 53.28 -97.18 58.69
CA THR A 1106 54.04 -97.78 57.59
C THR A 1106 53.55 -99.19 57.27
N HIS A 1107 53.13 -99.95 58.28
CA HIS A 1107 52.53 -101.27 58.06
C HIS A 1107 51.14 -101.18 57.43
N LEU A 1108 50.38 -100.13 57.76
CA LEU A 1108 49.09 -99.88 57.10
C LEU A 1108 49.30 -99.51 55.63
N LEU A 1109 50.29 -98.65 55.33
CA LEU A 1109 50.62 -98.27 53.96
C LEU A 1109 51.10 -99.47 53.14
N GLU A 1110 51.94 -100.35 53.70
CA GLU A 1110 52.37 -101.60 53.06
C GLU A 1110 51.19 -102.56 52.83
N CYS A 1111 50.31 -102.70 53.83
CA CYS A 1111 49.07 -103.49 53.72
C CYS A 1111 48.17 -102.95 52.60
N LEU A 1112 47.93 -101.64 52.56
CA LEU A 1112 47.13 -101.00 51.52
C LEU A 1112 47.78 -101.14 50.14
N LEU A 1113 49.10 -100.99 50.03
CA LEU A 1113 49.83 -101.22 48.79
C LEU A 1113 49.70 -102.67 48.33
N HIS A 1114 49.81 -103.64 49.24
CA HIS A 1114 49.61 -105.04 48.93
C HIS A 1114 48.19 -105.32 48.41
N HIS A 1115 47.16 -104.69 48.98
CA HIS A 1115 45.79 -104.77 48.46
C HIS A 1115 45.64 -104.12 47.08
N VAL A 1116 46.32 -103.00 46.82
CA VAL A 1116 46.32 -102.36 45.50
C VAL A 1116 47.04 -103.23 44.47
N ASP A 1117 48.17 -103.85 44.83
CA ASP A 1117 48.92 -104.76 43.96
C ASP A 1117 48.10 -106.03 43.69
N THR A 1118 47.49 -106.62 44.72
CA THR A 1118 46.57 -107.75 44.58
C THR A 1118 45.36 -107.37 43.72
N PHE A 1119 44.79 -106.18 43.93
CA PHE A 1119 43.71 -105.67 43.09
C PHE A 1119 44.16 -105.55 41.62
N ASN A 1120 45.36 -105.03 41.35
CA ASN A 1120 45.90 -104.94 40.00
C ASN A 1120 46.13 -106.33 39.38
N GLU A 1121 46.74 -107.27 40.10
CA GLU A 1121 46.97 -108.65 39.67
C GLU A 1121 45.66 -109.37 39.34
N VAL A 1122 44.65 -109.28 40.21
CA VAL A 1122 43.34 -109.90 40.00
C VAL A 1122 42.56 -109.20 38.88
N SER A 1123 42.71 -107.87 38.73
CA SER A 1123 42.12 -107.10 37.63
C SER A 1123 42.73 -107.45 36.26
N HIS A 1124 43.97 -107.93 36.21
CA HIS A 1124 44.60 -108.46 35.00
C HIS A 1124 44.09 -109.86 34.62
N LEU A 1125 43.55 -110.63 35.57
CA LEU A 1125 42.96 -111.96 35.37
C LEU A 1125 41.47 -111.93 35.02
N ALA A 1126 40.80 -110.77 35.16
CA ALA A 1126 39.40 -110.62 34.80
C ALA A 1126 39.20 -110.64 33.26
N LEU A 1127 38.59 -111.71 32.75
CA LEU A 1127 38.07 -111.80 31.38
C LEU A 1127 37.11 -110.64 31.12
N ARG A 1128 37.54 -109.66 30.32
CA ARG A 1128 36.66 -108.59 29.85
C ARG A 1128 35.50 -109.21 29.08
N THR A 1129 34.28 -108.88 29.48
CA THR A 1129 33.03 -109.30 28.82
C THR A 1129 32.89 -108.76 27.37
N LYS A 1130 33.82 -107.92 26.90
CA LYS A 1130 34.01 -107.55 25.49
C LYS A 1130 35.51 -107.38 25.14
N PRO A 1131 36.04 -108.10 24.14
CA PRO A 1131 37.39 -107.83 23.62
C PRO A 1131 37.41 -106.48 22.88
N ARG A 1132 38.36 -105.61 23.21
CA ARG A 1132 38.71 -104.42 22.42
C ARG A 1132 40.01 -104.73 21.67
N SER A 1133 40.03 -104.42 20.37
CA SER A 1133 41.19 -104.60 19.48
C SER A 1133 42.46 -103.94 20.06
N PRO A 1134 43.65 -104.56 19.91
CA PRO A 1134 44.90 -104.03 20.46
C PRO A 1134 45.34 -102.79 19.69
N VAL A 1135 45.08 -101.60 20.24
CA VAL A 1135 45.77 -100.39 19.82
C VAL A 1135 46.98 -100.20 20.74
N MET A 1136 48.13 -100.47 20.13
CA MET A 1136 49.49 -100.52 20.67
C MET A 1136 49.89 -99.35 21.57
N PHE A 1137 50.57 -99.67 22.67
CA PHE A 1137 51.74 -99.04 23.32
C PHE A 1137 51.88 -97.52 23.54
N THR A 1138 51.23 -96.63 22.77
CA THR A 1138 51.44 -95.16 22.87
C THR A 1138 50.60 -94.49 23.96
N LYS A 1139 49.50 -95.10 24.41
CA LYS A 1139 48.66 -94.55 25.50
C LYS A 1139 49.25 -94.74 26.90
N CYS A 1140 50.11 -95.74 27.12
CA CYS A 1140 50.81 -95.88 28.41
C CYS A 1140 51.88 -94.79 28.60
N LEU A 1141 52.49 -94.28 27.52
CA LEU A 1141 53.51 -93.22 27.61
C LEU A 1141 52.90 -91.80 27.70
N LEU A 1142 51.68 -91.58 27.22
CA LEU A 1142 50.96 -90.30 27.37
C LEU A 1142 50.30 -90.14 28.75
N GLY A 1143 49.89 -91.24 29.41
CA GLY A 1143 49.39 -91.21 30.80
C GLY A 1143 50.45 -90.88 31.86
N VAL A 1144 51.73 -91.11 31.56
CA VAL A 1144 52.85 -90.80 32.47
C VAL A 1144 53.34 -89.35 32.33
N ARG A 1145 53.06 -88.67 31.21
CA ARG A 1145 53.42 -87.24 31.01
C ARG A 1145 52.32 -86.25 31.40
N VAL A 1146 51.04 -86.65 31.38
CA VAL A 1146 49.92 -85.77 31.80
C VAL A 1146 49.78 -85.71 33.33
N SER A 1147 50.30 -86.71 34.05
CA SER A 1147 50.29 -86.75 35.52
C SER A 1147 51.30 -85.81 36.20
N ARG A 1148 52.09 -85.04 35.44
CA ARG A 1148 53.01 -84.01 35.97
C ARG A 1148 52.49 -82.57 35.90
N ILE A 1149 51.30 -82.32 35.35
CA ILE A 1149 50.74 -80.96 35.20
C ILE A 1149 49.51 -80.74 36.10
N ILE A 1150 48.89 -81.79 36.64
CA ILE A 1150 47.71 -81.69 37.52
C ILE A 1150 48.09 -82.10 38.94
N ALA A 1151 48.93 -81.29 39.59
CA ALA A 1151 49.17 -81.35 41.04
C ALA A 1151 49.78 -80.02 41.53
N TYR A 1152 49.18 -78.89 41.14
CA TYR A 1152 49.43 -77.59 41.76
C TYR A 1152 48.07 -76.88 41.84
N GLY A 1153 47.30 -77.25 42.86
CA GLY A 1153 46.02 -76.65 43.21
C GLY A 1153 45.72 -77.00 44.65
N HIS A 1154 45.75 -75.99 45.52
CA HIS A 1154 45.52 -76.06 46.96
C HIS A 1154 44.28 -76.93 47.30
N LEU A 1155 44.50 -78.07 47.95
CA LEU A 1155 43.50 -78.68 48.82
C LEU A 1155 43.75 -78.15 50.24
N CYS A 1156 42.96 -77.14 50.64
CA CYS A 1156 42.81 -76.80 52.05
C CYS A 1156 42.10 -77.95 52.75
N VAL A 1157 42.72 -78.45 53.81
CA VAL A 1157 42.18 -79.47 54.71
C VAL A 1157 41.15 -78.81 55.63
N THR A 1158 39.97 -79.41 55.69
CA THR A 1158 39.22 -79.61 56.94
C THR A 1158 39.10 -81.09 57.16
#